data_AF-A0A9P8GWS8-F1
#
_entry.id   AF-A0A9P8GWS8-F1
#
_cell.length_a   1.000
_cell.length_b   1.000
_cell.length_c   1.000
_cell.angle_alpha   90.00
_cell.angle_beta   90.00
_cell.angle_gamma   90.00
#
_symmetry.space_group_name_H-M   'P 1'
#
loop_
_entity.id
_entity.type
_entity.pdbx_description
1 polymer ?
#
loop_
_entity_poly.entity_id
_entity_poly.type
_entity_poly.pdbx_seq_one_letter_code
_entity_poly.pdbx_strand_id
1 'polypeptide(L)'
;MPFFTIQQCAIPAVTFLVCLIAYPSLWLLRRLGPQPLTQRQSIILHVYAAVIIYCYYKACFTDPGRIPKDWVPKQSESVRGKNSEEERQRQRWCRKCQAFKPPRAHHCKTCERCIPRMDHHCPWTANCVSHTTFPHFVRFLFYAVAGMSHLECLLGSRMYHLWTQSDLPSYLGPSPGLMFGLFFITALNSVVVFALFILLARTLWCLGANTTTIEGWEIERHETLLRRARYLGGVLEGPNGAKIRITRQEYPWDIGIFSNIAQGMGSWNPLAWFWPFSFTPSVESGLEFRDNGLEAPGTTWPPPDPDRMFRIAPTERAFDPSKAFTHSMDPDEFYKRQQADRMRPSFDTDTSELRRRQPFHVRYDKKSSQRRRDEDYAYGTDNDSDGEEHEQDSHDWQPKPGEGEEGWRNSEGERLEDFGVDEDVEFYDEDDVPLAIGCVGPAWMVDRRDADRGVGAPMSQHMLTSASVQFIIFWQYHNMSQSNDKWSAEAYSKAAGFVPKLTTTVISYLSAQPTDKILDIGCGDGPLTAQIAASIPQGHILGLDASASFIQTAQENHTSQNCNFKLQDCRRIAECAEAVDGSWDKVFSNAALHWILREPSTRDAVFKDVYSALKPGGIFVFEMGGKGNVEAVHSTILSVLVANGYALSTARESCPWFFPSDTWMTRQLQKTGFEVEKCELEYRPTKCTPKSADGSGGLEGWIKLMGAEMLSVVEESKREDVVRQVCDVLETVVTREEDGSQYLNYVRLRAVARKA
;
A
#
# COMPACT_ATOMS: atom_id res chain seq x y z
N MET A 1 7.04 2.72 42.27
CA MET A 1 5.62 3.13 42.15
C MET A 1 5.16 2.75 40.76
N PRO A 2 4.00 2.08 40.57
CA PRO A 2 3.53 1.78 39.23
C PRO A 2 3.24 3.10 38.50
N PHE A 3 3.85 3.29 37.33
CA PHE A 3 3.61 4.47 36.49
C PHE A 3 2.13 4.49 36.09
N PHE A 4 1.47 5.61 36.34
CA PHE A 4 0.11 5.85 35.85
C PHE A 4 0.15 5.81 34.31
N THR A 5 -0.59 4.88 33.71
CA THR A 5 -0.69 4.76 32.26
C THR A 5 -2.03 5.32 31.80
N ILE A 6 -2.03 6.12 30.72
CA ILE A 6 -3.25 6.76 30.18
C ILE A 6 -4.35 5.73 29.87
N GLN A 7 -3.97 4.48 29.55
CA GLN A 7 -4.90 3.36 29.32
C GLN A 7 -5.77 3.04 30.55
N GLN A 8 -5.30 3.30 31.77
CA GLN A 8 -6.08 3.08 32.99
C GLN A 8 -7.28 4.02 33.11
N CYS A 9 -7.27 5.16 32.39
CA CYS A 9 -8.37 6.10 32.34
C CYS A 9 -9.44 5.75 31.29
N ALA A 10 -9.17 4.82 30.38
CA ALA A 10 -10.06 4.55 29.25
C ALA A 10 -11.45 4.06 29.70
N ILE A 11 -11.50 3.06 30.60
CA ILE A 11 -12.76 2.50 31.09
C ILE A 11 -13.60 3.55 31.86
N PRO A 12 -13.03 4.28 32.84
CA PRO A 12 -13.74 5.39 33.48
C PRO A 12 -14.20 6.47 32.47
N ALA A 13 -13.37 6.83 31.49
CA ALA A 13 -13.69 7.87 30.51
C ALA A 13 -14.86 7.48 29.61
N VAL A 14 -14.89 6.25 29.07
CA VAL A 14 -16.00 5.75 28.23
C VAL A 14 -17.27 5.62 29.07
N THR A 15 -17.17 5.09 30.29
CA THR A 15 -18.33 4.98 31.19
C THR A 15 -18.89 6.35 31.54
N PHE A 16 -18.01 7.32 31.82
CA PHE A 16 -18.40 8.71 32.05
C PHE A 16 -19.07 9.32 30.82
N LEU A 17 -18.54 9.09 29.62
CA LEU A 17 -19.13 9.56 28.35
C LEU A 17 -20.54 9.01 28.15
N VAL A 18 -20.77 7.72 28.39
CA VAL A 18 -22.11 7.10 28.31
C VAL A 18 -23.06 7.78 29.30
N CYS A 19 -22.64 8.00 30.54
CA CYS A 19 -23.43 8.68 31.55
C CYS A 19 -23.69 10.17 31.19
N LEU A 20 -22.69 10.87 30.67
CA LEU A 20 -22.75 12.27 30.26
C LEU A 20 -23.72 12.48 29.09
N ILE A 21 -23.81 11.52 28.18
CA ILE A 21 -24.78 11.58 27.08
C ILE A 21 -26.16 11.17 27.59
N ALA A 22 -26.29 10.07 28.33
CA ALA A 22 -27.58 9.51 28.70
C ALA A 22 -28.37 10.35 29.73
N TYR A 23 -27.76 10.70 30.87
CA TYR A 23 -28.52 11.30 31.99
C TYR A 23 -28.88 12.78 31.77
N PRO A 24 -27.96 13.65 31.30
CA PRO A 24 -28.31 14.99 30.87
C PRO A 24 -29.37 15.01 29.77
N SER A 25 -29.31 14.09 28.81
CA SER A 25 -30.37 13.95 27.79
C SER A 25 -31.74 13.66 28.41
N LEU A 26 -31.82 12.68 29.32
CA LEU A 26 -33.06 12.34 30.01
C LEU A 26 -33.62 13.52 30.81
N TRP A 27 -32.74 14.31 31.43
CA TRP A 27 -33.11 15.52 32.16
C TRP A 27 -33.62 16.62 31.22
N LEU A 28 -32.94 16.86 30.10
CA LEU A 28 -33.34 17.84 29.08
C LEU A 28 -34.69 17.48 28.44
N LEU A 29 -34.86 16.22 28.04
CA LEU A 29 -36.06 15.71 27.37
C LEU A 29 -37.33 15.77 28.24
N ARG A 30 -37.18 15.86 29.58
CA ARG A 30 -38.30 16.08 30.51
C ARG A 30 -38.69 17.55 30.67
N ARG A 31 -37.80 18.48 30.35
CA ARG A 31 -38.00 19.94 30.56
C ARG A 31 -38.29 20.70 29.27
N LEU A 32 -38.08 20.09 28.11
CA LEU A 32 -38.26 20.71 26.79
C LEU A 32 -39.46 20.11 26.04
N GLY A 33 -40.31 20.98 25.48
CA GLY A 33 -41.48 20.62 24.66
C GLY A 33 -41.11 20.03 23.29
N PRO A 34 -42.04 19.42 22.54
CA PRO A 34 -43.50 19.61 22.59
C PRO A 34 -44.21 18.88 23.72
N GLN A 35 -43.75 17.68 24.09
CA GLN A 35 -44.29 16.90 25.21
C GLN A 35 -43.15 16.21 25.97
N PRO A 36 -43.27 15.99 27.30
CA PRO A 36 -42.33 15.16 28.03
C PRO A 36 -42.25 13.75 27.46
N LEU A 37 -41.15 13.04 27.70
CA LEU A 37 -41.03 11.63 27.32
C LEU A 37 -42.18 10.81 27.90
N THR A 38 -42.78 9.97 27.06
CA THR A 38 -43.71 8.94 27.55
C THR A 38 -42.98 7.97 28.49
N GLN A 39 -43.73 7.33 29.41
CA GLN A 39 -43.15 6.32 30.31
C GLN A 39 -42.41 5.22 29.52
N ARG A 40 -42.97 4.81 28.38
CA ARG A 40 -42.36 3.83 27.47
C ARG A 40 -41.02 4.31 26.91
N GLN A 41 -40.94 5.53 26.37
CA GLN A 41 -39.69 6.09 25.85
C GLN A 41 -38.63 6.23 26.94
N SER A 42 -39.03 6.70 28.13
CA SER A 42 -38.11 6.78 29.27
C SER A 42 -37.56 5.39 29.62
N ILE A 43 -38.42 4.37 29.75
CA ILE A 43 -37.98 3.00 30.04
C ILE A 43 -37.01 2.50 28.96
N ILE A 44 -37.34 2.69 27.68
CA ILE A 44 -36.49 2.25 26.57
C ILE A 44 -35.09 2.88 26.65
N LEU A 45 -34.98 4.19 26.90
CA LEU A 45 -33.69 4.86 27.01
C LEU A 45 -32.86 4.36 28.21
N HIS A 46 -33.50 4.10 29.36
CA HIS A 46 -32.79 3.53 30.52
C HIS A 46 -32.35 2.09 30.25
N VAL A 47 -33.16 1.30 29.54
CA VAL A 47 -32.79 -0.06 29.11
C VAL A 47 -31.61 -0.01 28.15
N TYR A 48 -31.60 0.88 27.14
CA TYR A 48 -30.44 1.07 26.27
C TYR A 48 -29.19 1.43 27.06
N ALA A 49 -29.26 2.43 27.93
CA ALA A 49 -28.12 2.84 28.75
C ALA A 49 -27.58 1.68 29.62
N ALA A 50 -28.47 0.92 30.26
CA ALA A 50 -28.10 -0.24 31.07
C ALA A 50 -27.46 -1.35 30.23
N VAL A 51 -28.02 -1.65 29.05
CA VAL A 51 -27.49 -2.68 28.14
C VAL A 51 -26.15 -2.26 27.56
N ILE A 52 -25.98 -0.99 27.17
CA ILE A 52 -24.70 -0.45 26.68
C ILE A 52 -23.61 -0.61 27.75
N ILE A 53 -23.89 -0.17 28.98
CA ILE A 53 -22.96 -0.31 30.11
C ILE A 53 -22.65 -1.79 30.39
N TYR A 54 -23.66 -2.66 30.35
CA TYR A 54 -23.47 -4.09 30.57
C TYR A 54 -22.60 -4.74 29.49
N CYS A 55 -22.90 -4.51 28.21
CA CYS A 55 -22.12 -5.04 27.09
C CYS A 55 -20.69 -4.49 27.10
N TYR A 56 -20.52 -3.20 27.41
CA TYR A 56 -19.20 -2.58 27.56
C TYR A 56 -18.42 -3.22 28.72
N TYR A 57 -19.04 -3.39 29.89
CA TYR A 57 -18.47 -4.11 31.02
C TYR A 57 -18.04 -5.52 30.62
N LYS A 58 -18.88 -6.26 29.88
CA LYS A 58 -18.53 -7.60 29.39
C LYS A 58 -17.35 -7.57 28.41
N ALA A 59 -17.24 -6.57 27.54
CA ALA A 59 -16.11 -6.43 26.64
C ALA A 59 -14.79 -6.10 27.39
N CYS A 60 -14.85 -5.28 28.44
CA CYS A 60 -13.68 -4.90 29.22
C CYS A 60 -13.19 -5.99 30.18
N PHE A 61 -14.11 -6.71 30.84
CA PHE A 61 -13.77 -7.59 31.98
C PHE A 61 -13.91 -9.09 31.71
N THR A 62 -14.34 -9.49 30.51
CA THR A 62 -14.28 -10.91 30.13
C THR A 62 -12.85 -11.27 29.73
N ASP A 63 -12.34 -12.40 30.22
CA ASP A 63 -11.01 -12.89 29.85
C ASP A 63 -10.96 -13.12 28.33
N PRO A 64 -10.02 -12.48 27.60
CA PRO A 64 -9.82 -12.70 26.15
C PRO A 64 -9.33 -14.12 25.81
N GLY A 65 -9.08 -14.94 26.81
CA GLY A 65 -8.69 -16.33 26.65
C GLY A 65 -7.18 -16.53 26.78
N ARG A 66 -6.78 -17.80 26.87
CA ARG A 66 -5.38 -18.23 26.95
C ARG A 66 -5.26 -19.57 26.26
N ILE A 67 -4.20 -19.73 25.48
CA ILE A 67 -3.90 -21.02 24.86
C ILE A 67 -3.47 -22.03 25.95
N PRO A 68 -4.07 -23.23 26.02
CA PRO A 68 -3.61 -24.29 26.90
C PRO A 68 -2.17 -24.71 26.57
N LYS A 69 -1.32 -24.89 27.58
CA LYS A 69 0.10 -25.24 27.38
C LYS A 69 0.31 -26.64 26.78
N ASP A 70 -0.64 -27.51 27.05
CA ASP A 70 -0.72 -28.90 26.61
C ASP A 70 -1.40 -29.05 25.24
N TRP A 71 -1.88 -27.95 24.64
CA TRP A 71 -2.42 -28.00 23.28
C TRP A 71 -1.32 -28.35 22.28
N VAL A 72 -1.59 -29.37 21.45
CA VAL A 72 -0.70 -29.84 20.39
C VAL A 72 -1.50 -29.88 19.09
N PRO A 73 -0.92 -29.49 17.94
CA PRO A 73 -1.60 -29.60 16.64
C PRO A 73 -1.97 -31.05 16.32
N LYS A 74 -3.20 -31.28 15.82
CA LYS A 74 -3.62 -32.60 15.33
C LYS A 74 -2.82 -32.95 14.07
N GLN A 75 -2.09 -34.06 14.08
CA GLN A 75 -1.46 -34.61 12.87
C GLN A 75 -2.57 -35.17 11.97
N SER A 76 -2.63 -34.74 10.70
CA SER A 76 -3.59 -35.33 9.76
C SER A 76 -3.18 -36.78 9.45
N GLU A 77 -4.06 -37.74 9.73
CA GLU A 77 -3.81 -39.17 9.46
C GLU A 77 -3.76 -39.51 7.95
N SER A 78 -4.02 -38.53 7.07
CA SER A 78 -4.27 -38.77 5.64
C SER A 78 -3.02 -38.86 4.74
N VAL A 79 -1.81 -38.64 5.25
CA VAL A 79 -0.58 -38.68 4.43
C VAL A 79 0.38 -39.75 4.96
N ARG A 80 0.00 -41.01 4.75
CA ARG A 80 0.90 -42.16 4.89
C ARG A 80 1.48 -42.51 3.52
N GLY A 81 2.23 -41.57 2.93
CA GLY A 81 2.81 -41.75 1.59
C GLY A 81 3.91 -40.74 1.28
N LYS A 82 5.16 -41.24 1.27
CA LYS A 82 6.39 -40.66 0.68
C LYS A 82 6.38 -39.13 0.41
N ASN A 83 6.58 -38.34 1.47
CA ASN A 83 7.38 -37.09 1.53
C ASN A 83 7.38 -36.57 2.99
N SER A 84 7.86 -37.39 3.92
CA SER A 84 7.68 -37.21 5.37
C SER A 84 8.57 -36.16 6.05
N GLU A 85 9.31 -35.35 5.30
CA GLU A 85 10.29 -34.40 5.85
C GLU A 85 9.98 -32.93 5.51
N GLU A 86 9.40 -32.65 4.33
CA GLU A 86 8.92 -31.31 3.97
C GLU A 86 7.50 -31.02 4.49
N GLU A 87 6.68 -32.06 4.70
CA GLU A 87 5.26 -31.96 5.12
C GLU A 87 5.04 -32.08 6.63
N ARG A 88 6.09 -32.11 7.46
CA ARG A 88 5.97 -31.69 8.85
C ARG A 88 5.69 -30.18 8.85
N GLN A 89 4.45 -29.82 8.52
CA GLN A 89 3.93 -28.46 8.48
C GLN A 89 4.55 -27.66 9.62
N ARG A 90 5.22 -26.56 9.26
CA ARG A 90 5.88 -25.64 10.19
C ARG A 90 4.90 -25.25 11.29
N GLN A 91 5.03 -25.87 12.46
CA GLN A 91 4.14 -25.63 13.59
C GLN A 91 4.59 -24.34 14.28
N ARG A 92 3.67 -23.36 14.39
CA ARG A 92 3.98 -22.07 15.04
C ARG A 92 4.16 -22.29 16.55
N TRP A 93 5.24 -21.76 17.11
CA TRP A 93 5.58 -21.91 18.53
C TRP A 93 5.82 -20.56 19.16
N CYS A 94 5.20 -20.26 20.31
CA CYS A 94 5.46 -19.00 21.00
C CYS A 94 6.61 -19.11 22.01
N ARG A 95 7.74 -18.40 21.81
CA ARG A 95 8.88 -18.42 22.77
C ARG A 95 8.56 -17.75 24.11
N LYS A 96 7.78 -16.68 24.16
CA LYS A 96 7.42 -16.04 25.45
C LYS A 96 6.45 -16.89 26.26
N CYS A 97 5.52 -17.57 25.60
CA CYS A 97 4.55 -18.45 26.27
C CYS A 97 5.05 -19.89 26.47
N GLN A 98 6.09 -20.30 25.74
CA GLN A 98 6.61 -21.67 25.70
C GLN A 98 5.50 -22.69 25.42
N ALA A 99 4.71 -22.44 24.38
CA ALA A 99 3.58 -23.27 23.97
C ALA A 99 3.34 -23.20 22.46
N PHE A 100 2.74 -24.25 21.90
CA PHE A 100 2.29 -24.24 20.51
C PHE A 100 1.23 -23.16 20.29
N LYS A 101 1.28 -22.53 19.14
CA LYS A 101 0.40 -21.43 18.75
C LYS A 101 -0.64 -21.94 17.76
N PRO A 102 -1.93 -21.98 18.16
CA PRO A 102 -3.01 -22.35 17.25
C PRO A 102 -3.14 -21.37 16.07
N PRO A 103 -3.81 -21.78 14.98
CA PRO A 103 -4.14 -20.87 13.90
C PRO A 103 -4.89 -19.64 14.42
N ARG A 104 -4.61 -18.46 13.85
CA ARG A 104 -5.24 -17.16 14.19
C ARG A 104 -4.94 -16.63 15.61
N ALA A 105 -4.18 -17.34 16.44
CA ALA A 105 -3.73 -16.82 17.72
C ALA A 105 -2.55 -15.87 17.53
N HIS A 106 -2.40 -14.84 18.38
CA HIS A 106 -1.23 -13.92 18.38
C HIS A 106 -0.79 -13.60 19.81
N HIS A 107 0.52 -13.36 20.01
CA HIS A 107 1.02 -12.92 21.31
C HIS A 107 0.72 -11.43 21.48
N CYS A 108 -0.04 -11.06 22.51
CA CYS A 108 -0.33 -9.67 22.78
C CYS A 108 0.69 -9.09 23.77
N LYS A 109 1.32 -7.98 23.40
CA LYS A 109 2.32 -7.26 24.22
C LYS A 109 1.73 -6.75 25.54
N THR A 110 0.49 -6.27 25.53
CA THR A 110 -0.18 -5.73 26.72
C THR A 110 -0.83 -6.82 27.57
N CYS A 111 -1.42 -7.84 26.95
CA CYS A 111 -2.02 -8.97 27.67
C CYS A 111 -0.94 -9.99 28.14
N GLU A 112 0.31 -9.89 27.65
CA GLU A 112 1.49 -10.73 27.95
C GLU A 112 1.26 -12.24 27.78
N ARG A 113 0.44 -12.62 26.80
CA ARG A 113 0.10 -14.02 26.49
C ARG A 113 -0.43 -14.17 25.07
N CYS A 114 -0.42 -15.39 24.56
CA CYS A 114 -1.12 -15.73 23.32
C CYS A 114 -2.64 -15.73 23.51
N ILE A 115 -3.32 -14.98 22.65
CA ILE A 115 -4.77 -14.78 22.63
C ILE A 115 -5.37 -15.55 21.45
N PRO A 116 -6.39 -16.41 21.65
CA PRO A 116 -7.05 -17.13 20.56
C PRO A 116 -7.85 -16.17 19.67
N ARG A 117 -7.72 -16.32 18.34
CA ARG A 117 -8.34 -15.44 17.33
C ARG A 117 -8.22 -13.97 17.72
N MET A 118 -6.99 -13.51 17.91
CA MET A 118 -6.72 -12.13 18.30
C MET A 118 -7.09 -11.20 17.15
N ASP A 119 -7.90 -10.18 17.44
CA ASP A 119 -8.25 -9.14 16.47
C ASP A 119 -7.38 -7.89 16.66
N HIS A 120 -7.43 -7.30 17.85
CA HIS A 120 -6.54 -6.22 18.28
C HIS A 120 -6.62 -6.05 19.80
N HIS A 121 -5.64 -5.36 20.39
CA HIS A 121 -5.76 -4.85 21.76
C HIS A 121 -6.44 -3.48 21.73
N CYS A 122 -7.66 -3.37 22.26
CA CYS A 122 -8.41 -2.13 22.17
C CYS A 122 -8.06 -1.19 23.35
N PRO A 123 -7.54 0.01 23.09
CA PRO A 123 -7.21 0.96 24.16
C PRO A 123 -8.45 1.45 24.90
N TRP A 124 -9.62 1.46 24.25
CA TRP A 124 -10.89 1.93 24.82
C TRP A 124 -11.56 0.91 25.74
N THR A 125 -11.30 -0.39 25.56
CA THR A 125 -11.78 -1.43 26.49
C THR A 125 -10.70 -1.86 27.48
N ALA A 126 -9.45 -1.39 27.29
CA ALA A 126 -8.26 -1.87 27.99
C ALA A 126 -8.18 -3.41 28.02
N ASN A 127 -8.62 -4.04 26.93
CA ASN A 127 -8.72 -5.50 26.80
C ASN A 127 -8.53 -5.93 25.35
N CYS A 128 -8.09 -7.17 25.17
CA CYS A 128 -7.93 -7.79 23.87
C CYS A 128 -9.32 -8.13 23.25
N VAL A 129 -9.60 -7.67 22.03
CA VAL A 129 -10.72 -8.16 21.21
C VAL A 129 -10.29 -9.47 20.57
N SER A 130 -11.00 -10.55 20.89
CA SER A 130 -10.55 -11.93 20.68
C SER A 130 -11.73 -12.90 20.52
N HIS A 131 -11.47 -14.20 20.33
CA HIS A 131 -12.53 -15.22 20.22
C HIS A 131 -13.62 -15.13 21.31
N THR A 132 -13.23 -14.92 22.57
CA THR A 132 -14.15 -14.93 23.71
C THR A 132 -14.81 -13.57 23.95
N THR A 133 -14.16 -12.47 23.57
CA THR A 133 -14.61 -11.09 23.83
C THR A 133 -15.29 -10.43 22.64
N PHE A 134 -15.02 -10.89 21.41
CA PHE A 134 -15.53 -10.32 20.17
C PHE A 134 -17.07 -10.23 20.11
N PRO A 135 -17.85 -11.26 20.50
CA PRO A 135 -19.31 -11.14 20.53
C PRO A 135 -19.81 -10.02 21.47
N HIS A 136 -19.12 -9.78 22.59
CA HIS A 136 -19.47 -8.72 23.53
C HIS A 136 -19.15 -7.34 22.97
N PHE A 137 -18.02 -7.22 22.26
CA PHE A 137 -17.64 -6.00 21.55
C PHE A 137 -18.63 -5.62 20.45
N VAL A 138 -19.06 -6.58 19.61
CA VAL A 138 -20.08 -6.37 18.57
C VAL A 138 -21.41 -5.92 19.18
N ARG A 139 -21.87 -6.57 20.25
CA ARG A 139 -23.10 -6.18 20.95
C ARG A 139 -23.01 -4.78 21.55
N PHE A 140 -21.87 -4.44 22.15
CA PHE A 140 -21.63 -3.10 22.67
C PHE A 140 -21.78 -2.05 21.56
N LEU A 141 -21.09 -2.22 20.42
CA LEU A 141 -21.20 -1.30 19.28
C LEU A 141 -22.63 -1.21 18.73
N PHE A 142 -23.29 -2.35 18.55
CA PHE A 142 -24.67 -2.40 18.05
C PHE A 142 -25.63 -1.62 18.95
N TYR A 143 -25.61 -1.89 20.27
CA TYR A 143 -26.51 -1.22 21.21
C TYR A 143 -26.14 0.25 21.41
N ALA A 144 -24.85 0.61 21.36
CA ALA A 144 -24.41 2.00 21.42
C ALA A 144 -24.96 2.78 20.23
N VAL A 145 -24.74 2.30 18.99
CA VAL A 145 -25.27 2.93 17.79
C VAL A 145 -26.80 3.00 17.82
N ALA A 146 -27.49 1.89 18.08
CA ALA A 146 -28.95 1.86 18.09
C ALA A 146 -29.56 2.77 19.17
N GLY A 147 -29.01 2.75 20.39
CA GLY A 147 -29.48 3.56 21.51
C GLY A 147 -29.22 5.06 21.30
N MET A 148 -28.03 5.41 20.81
CA MET A 148 -27.65 6.80 20.55
C MET A 148 -28.37 7.38 19.32
N SER A 149 -28.63 6.57 18.27
CA SER A 149 -29.46 7.00 17.14
C SER A 149 -30.91 7.24 17.55
N HIS A 150 -31.49 6.39 18.41
CA HIS A 150 -32.82 6.63 18.95
C HIS A 150 -32.84 7.91 19.80
N LEU A 151 -31.82 8.10 20.65
CA LEU A 151 -31.68 9.33 21.42
C LEU A 151 -31.56 10.57 20.50
N GLU A 152 -30.77 10.50 19.43
CA GLU A 152 -30.62 11.55 18.43
C GLU A 152 -31.96 11.97 17.82
N CYS A 153 -32.81 10.99 17.45
CA CYS A 153 -34.15 11.30 16.96
C CYS A 153 -35.01 12.08 17.97
N LEU A 154 -34.91 11.74 19.26
CA LEU A 154 -35.65 12.42 20.33
C LEU A 154 -35.10 13.83 20.56
N LEU A 155 -33.79 14.01 20.61
CA LEU A 155 -33.14 15.32 20.75
C LEU A 155 -33.43 16.21 19.53
N GLY A 156 -33.29 15.67 18.32
CA GLY A 156 -33.62 16.34 17.07
C GLY A 156 -35.06 16.80 17.00
N SER A 157 -36.01 16.02 17.54
CA SER A 157 -37.42 16.47 17.63
C SER A 157 -37.61 17.69 18.54
N ARG A 158 -36.80 17.83 19.61
CA ARG A 158 -36.82 19.02 20.48
C ARG A 158 -36.20 20.23 19.79
N MET A 159 -35.07 20.03 19.11
CA MET A 159 -34.45 21.08 18.29
C MET A 159 -35.41 21.59 17.22
N TYR A 160 -36.08 20.68 16.51
CA TYR A 160 -37.07 21.02 15.49
C TYR A 160 -38.25 21.81 16.08
N HIS A 161 -38.78 21.39 17.22
CA HIS A 161 -39.89 22.12 17.86
C HIS A 161 -39.48 23.53 18.28
N LEU A 162 -38.30 23.70 18.89
CA LEU A 162 -37.78 25.03 19.24
C LEU A 162 -37.55 25.90 18.01
N TRP A 163 -37.04 25.30 16.93
CA TRP A 163 -36.88 25.99 15.66
C TRP A 163 -38.22 26.50 15.11
N THR A 164 -39.27 25.69 15.14
CA THR A 164 -40.61 26.11 14.69
C THR A 164 -41.25 27.20 15.58
N GLN A 165 -40.71 27.39 16.78
CA GLN A 165 -41.18 28.39 17.74
C GLN A 165 -40.21 29.58 17.86
N SER A 166 -39.29 29.76 16.90
CA SER A 166 -38.27 30.81 16.91
C SER A 166 -38.84 32.22 16.99
N ASP A 167 -40.08 32.41 16.52
CA ASP A 167 -40.73 33.73 16.47
C ASP A 167 -41.38 34.12 17.80
N LEU A 168 -41.39 33.23 18.81
CA LEU A 168 -41.91 33.55 20.12
C LEU A 168 -40.98 34.54 20.85
N PRO A 169 -41.55 35.51 21.60
CA PRO A 169 -40.77 36.36 22.48
C PRO A 169 -39.90 35.55 23.45
N SER A 170 -38.66 35.99 23.66
CA SER A 170 -37.62 35.25 24.40
C SER A 170 -38.01 34.84 25.83
N TYR A 171 -38.92 35.58 26.48
CA TYR A 171 -39.41 35.27 27.83
C TYR A 171 -40.41 34.09 27.88
N LEU A 172 -40.95 33.65 26.74
CA LEU A 172 -41.80 32.46 26.62
C LEU A 172 -41.01 31.20 26.24
N GLY A 173 -39.75 31.36 25.81
CA GLY A 173 -38.86 30.26 25.43
C GLY A 173 -38.15 29.61 26.62
N PRO A 174 -37.46 28.46 26.40
CA PRO A 174 -36.62 27.85 27.42
C PRO A 174 -35.46 28.77 27.83
N SER A 175 -34.91 28.54 29.03
CA SER A 175 -33.74 29.29 29.47
C SER A 175 -32.53 29.07 28.53
N PRO A 176 -31.63 30.07 28.38
CA PRO A 176 -30.44 29.93 27.54
C PRO A 176 -29.57 28.72 27.89
N GLY A 177 -29.47 28.38 29.18
CA GLY A 177 -28.74 27.18 29.63
C GLY A 177 -29.36 25.87 29.15
N LEU A 178 -30.70 25.77 29.06
CA LEU A 178 -31.37 24.59 28.51
C LEU A 178 -31.14 24.46 27.00
N MET A 179 -31.15 25.58 26.27
CA MET A 179 -30.87 25.58 24.83
C MET A 179 -29.42 25.21 24.54
N PHE A 180 -28.47 25.77 25.30
CA PHE A 180 -27.06 25.40 25.20
C PHE A 180 -26.85 23.92 25.52
N GLY A 181 -27.44 23.41 26.60
CA GLY A 181 -27.35 22.00 26.97
C GLY A 181 -27.92 21.08 25.89
N LEU A 182 -29.06 21.44 25.29
CA LEU A 182 -29.64 20.68 24.18
C LEU A 182 -28.70 20.66 22.97
N PHE A 183 -28.19 21.81 22.54
CA PHE A 183 -27.27 21.89 21.41
C PHE A 183 -25.99 21.09 21.65
N PHE A 184 -25.35 21.29 22.81
CA PHE A 184 -24.10 20.62 23.19
C PHE A 184 -24.27 19.10 23.20
N ILE A 185 -25.31 18.59 23.85
CA ILE A 185 -25.54 17.15 23.95
C ILE A 185 -25.91 16.54 22.59
N THR A 186 -26.70 17.24 21.77
CA THR A 186 -27.04 16.78 20.41
C THR A 186 -25.79 16.70 19.54
N ALA A 187 -24.94 17.74 19.55
CA ALA A 187 -23.70 17.76 18.79
C ALA A 187 -22.72 16.66 19.26
N LEU A 188 -22.55 16.50 20.58
CA LEU A 188 -21.71 15.46 21.16
C LEU A 188 -22.21 14.06 20.78
N ASN A 189 -23.52 13.80 20.93
CA ASN A 189 -24.13 12.53 20.56
C ASN A 189 -23.96 12.22 19.07
N SER A 190 -24.18 13.22 18.20
CA SER A 190 -23.99 13.13 16.74
C SER A 190 -22.57 12.72 16.35
N VAL A 191 -21.53 13.33 16.94
CA VAL A 191 -20.13 13.00 16.63
C VAL A 191 -19.80 11.58 17.09
N VAL A 192 -20.20 11.22 18.31
CA VAL A 192 -19.89 9.90 18.88
C VAL A 192 -20.64 8.80 18.13
N VAL A 193 -21.93 8.98 17.82
CA VAL A 193 -22.70 7.96 17.07
C VAL A 193 -22.16 7.78 15.66
N PHE A 194 -21.70 8.85 15.00
CA PHE A 194 -21.08 8.76 13.68
C PHE A 194 -19.78 7.95 13.70
N ALA A 195 -18.88 8.22 14.65
CA ALA A 195 -17.64 7.48 14.81
C ALA A 195 -17.90 5.99 15.13
N LEU A 196 -18.82 5.70 16.06
CA LEU A 196 -19.19 4.33 16.42
C LEU A 196 -19.91 3.60 15.28
N PHE A 197 -20.66 4.30 14.43
CA PHE A 197 -21.29 3.71 13.24
C PHE A 197 -20.25 3.23 12.23
N ILE A 198 -19.21 4.03 11.96
CA ILE A 198 -18.10 3.63 11.07
C ILE A 198 -17.40 2.39 11.64
N LEU A 199 -17.10 2.39 12.94
CA LEU A 199 -16.48 1.26 13.61
C LEU A 199 -17.36 0.01 13.53
N LEU A 200 -18.67 0.13 13.80
CA LEU A 200 -19.63 -0.98 13.67
C LEU A 200 -19.68 -1.51 12.23
N ALA A 201 -19.73 -0.63 11.22
CA ALA A 201 -19.77 -1.04 9.82
C ALA A 201 -18.51 -1.82 9.42
N ARG A 202 -17.31 -1.35 9.84
CA ARG A 202 -16.05 -2.07 9.64
C ARG A 202 -16.07 -3.43 10.35
N THR A 203 -16.50 -3.49 11.61
CA THR A 203 -16.56 -4.75 12.36
C THR A 203 -17.55 -5.74 11.74
N LEU A 204 -18.70 -5.28 11.24
CA LEU A 204 -19.67 -6.14 10.56
C LEU A 204 -19.15 -6.64 9.20
N TRP A 205 -18.39 -5.82 8.48
CA TRP A 205 -17.71 -6.24 7.25
C TRP A 205 -16.69 -7.36 7.54
N CYS A 206 -15.80 -7.13 8.51
CA CYS A 206 -14.83 -8.12 8.98
C CYS A 206 -15.52 -9.41 9.45
N LEU A 207 -16.63 -9.30 10.20
CA LEU A 207 -17.42 -10.45 10.63
C LEU A 207 -18.04 -11.21 9.45
N GLY A 208 -18.51 -10.51 8.42
CA GLY A 208 -19.05 -11.10 7.19
C GLY A 208 -18.00 -11.83 6.36
N ALA A 209 -16.77 -11.31 6.31
CA ALA A 209 -15.61 -11.90 5.63
C ALA A 209 -14.82 -12.91 6.50
N ASN A 210 -15.23 -13.08 7.77
CA ASN A 210 -14.51 -13.82 8.81
C ASN A 210 -13.08 -13.37 9.12
N THR A 211 -12.68 -12.17 8.69
CA THR A 211 -11.32 -11.65 8.87
C THR A 211 -11.20 -10.87 10.17
N THR A 212 -10.05 -10.97 10.83
CA THR A 212 -9.63 -10.01 11.86
C THR A 212 -8.86 -8.83 11.24
N THR A 213 -8.61 -7.80 12.02
CA THR A 213 -7.81 -6.63 11.65
C THR A 213 -6.36 -7.04 11.36
N ILE A 214 -5.79 -7.91 12.20
CA ILE A 214 -4.48 -8.54 11.99
C ILE A 214 -4.47 -9.37 10.70
N GLU A 215 -5.50 -10.17 10.46
CA GLU A 215 -5.58 -10.99 9.24
C GLU A 215 -5.77 -10.13 7.98
N GLY A 216 -6.49 -9.01 8.06
CA GLY A 216 -6.58 -8.03 6.98
C GLY A 216 -5.21 -7.48 6.59
N TRP A 217 -4.39 -7.19 7.59
CA TRP A 217 -2.99 -6.78 7.40
C TRP A 217 -2.15 -7.92 6.81
N GLU A 218 -2.35 -9.18 7.24
CA GLU A 218 -1.66 -10.35 6.66
C GLU A 218 -2.02 -10.58 5.19
N ILE A 219 -3.30 -10.39 4.81
CA ILE A 219 -3.77 -10.45 3.43
C ILE A 219 -3.08 -9.37 2.60
N GLU A 220 -3.09 -8.11 3.06
CA GLU A 220 -2.45 -6.98 2.36
C GLU A 220 -0.93 -7.19 2.20
N ARG A 221 -0.29 -7.77 3.23
CA ARG A 221 1.12 -8.16 3.18
C ARG A 221 1.36 -9.22 2.11
N HIS A 222 0.56 -10.29 2.07
CA HIS A 222 0.68 -11.32 1.04
C HIS A 222 0.47 -10.76 -0.36
N GLU A 223 -0.52 -9.90 -0.55
CA GLU A 223 -0.73 -9.20 -1.82
C GLU A 223 0.50 -8.38 -2.23
N THR A 224 1.15 -7.73 -1.26
CA THR A 224 2.39 -6.99 -1.48
C THR A 224 3.56 -7.91 -1.86
N LEU A 225 3.71 -9.05 -1.19
CA LEU A 225 4.71 -10.07 -1.55
C LEU A 225 4.44 -10.65 -2.94
N LEU A 226 3.18 -10.88 -3.31
CA LEU A 226 2.78 -11.30 -4.66
C LEU A 226 3.09 -10.24 -5.72
N ARG A 227 2.89 -8.96 -5.40
CA ARG A 227 3.29 -7.85 -6.27
C ARG A 227 4.81 -7.83 -6.46
N ARG A 228 5.60 -8.01 -5.39
CA ARG A 228 7.07 -8.08 -5.43
C ARG A 228 7.57 -9.31 -6.19
N ALA A 229 7.00 -10.49 -5.93
CA ALA A 229 7.37 -11.73 -6.59
C ALA A 229 7.08 -11.65 -8.10
N ARG A 230 5.94 -11.08 -8.51
CA ARG A 230 5.64 -10.81 -9.93
C ARG A 230 6.70 -9.93 -10.60
N TYR A 231 7.22 -8.93 -9.89
CA TYR A 231 8.29 -8.07 -10.40
C TYR A 231 9.64 -8.80 -10.54
N LEU A 232 9.94 -9.75 -9.63
CA LEU A 232 11.21 -10.49 -9.58
C LEU A 232 11.17 -11.86 -10.28
N GLY A 233 10.26 -12.06 -11.24
CA GLY A 233 10.18 -13.30 -12.03
C GLY A 233 9.51 -14.49 -11.31
N GLY A 234 8.62 -14.20 -10.36
CA GLY A 234 7.82 -15.17 -9.61
C GLY A 234 8.50 -15.72 -8.36
N VAL A 235 9.72 -15.27 -8.05
CA VAL A 235 10.55 -15.81 -6.96
C VAL A 235 11.15 -14.66 -6.15
N LEU A 236 11.10 -14.77 -4.83
CA LEU A 236 11.78 -13.88 -3.89
C LEU A 236 13.00 -14.57 -3.30
N GLU A 237 14.09 -13.82 -3.13
CA GLU A 237 15.29 -14.32 -2.46
C GLU A 237 15.13 -14.19 -0.93
N GLY A 238 14.99 -15.33 -0.28
CA GLY A 238 15.07 -15.47 1.16
C GLY A 238 16.47 -15.27 1.72
N PRO A 239 16.64 -15.42 3.04
CA PRO A 239 17.94 -15.42 3.68
C PRO A 239 18.81 -16.54 3.10
N ASN A 240 20.10 -16.28 2.90
CA ASN A 240 21.07 -17.19 2.26
C ASN A 240 20.91 -17.40 0.74
N GLY A 241 20.08 -16.59 0.06
CA GLY A 241 19.88 -16.72 -1.39
C GLY A 241 18.90 -17.84 -1.78
N ALA A 242 18.16 -18.39 -0.81
CA ALA A 242 17.10 -19.36 -1.06
C ALA A 242 16.01 -18.73 -1.95
N LYS A 243 15.70 -19.37 -3.07
CA LYS A 243 14.69 -18.90 -4.02
C LYS A 243 13.33 -19.41 -3.63
N ILE A 244 12.47 -18.53 -3.13
CA ILE A 244 11.12 -18.87 -2.64
C ILE A 244 10.09 -18.38 -3.65
N ARG A 245 9.31 -19.31 -4.19
CA ARG A 245 8.20 -18.99 -5.09
C ARG A 245 7.00 -18.56 -4.26
N ILE A 246 6.53 -17.33 -4.46
CA ILE A 246 5.31 -16.84 -3.80
C ILE A 246 4.13 -17.04 -4.75
N THR A 247 3.21 -17.91 -4.36
CA THR A 247 1.96 -18.18 -5.08
C THR A 247 0.80 -17.47 -4.40
N ARG A 248 -0.19 -17.05 -5.21
CA ARG A 248 -1.42 -16.47 -4.66
C ARG A 248 -2.10 -17.55 -3.82
N GLN A 249 -2.47 -17.18 -2.60
CA GLN A 249 -3.16 -18.04 -1.65
C GLN A 249 -4.44 -17.32 -1.25
N GLU A 250 -5.58 -17.98 -1.36
CA GLU A 250 -6.86 -17.44 -0.90
C GLU A 250 -6.98 -17.57 0.62
N TYR A 251 -7.68 -16.63 1.23
CA TYR A 251 -7.85 -16.59 2.68
C TYR A 251 -8.67 -17.82 3.15
N PRO A 252 -8.16 -18.64 4.10
CA PRO A 252 -8.69 -19.99 4.32
C PRO A 252 -9.97 -20.04 5.16
N TRP A 253 -10.26 -19.00 5.95
CA TRP A 253 -11.35 -19.04 6.94
C TRP A 253 -12.65 -18.40 6.46
N ASP A 254 -12.76 -17.92 5.23
CA ASP A 254 -14.05 -17.49 4.68
C ASP A 254 -14.90 -18.71 4.26
N ILE A 255 -15.82 -19.13 5.14
CA ILE A 255 -16.70 -20.30 4.97
C ILE A 255 -18.14 -19.91 4.61
N GLY A 256 -18.33 -18.68 4.12
CA GLY A 256 -19.61 -18.11 3.73
C GLY A 256 -20.27 -17.26 4.81
N ILE A 257 -20.92 -16.17 4.40
CA ILE A 257 -21.39 -15.05 5.26
C ILE A 257 -22.10 -15.52 6.54
N PHE A 258 -23.11 -16.39 6.44
CA PHE A 258 -23.86 -16.81 7.63
C PHE A 258 -23.02 -17.68 8.58
N SER A 259 -22.21 -18.58 8.03
CA SER A 259 -21.28 -19.43 8.80
C SER A 259 -20.19 -18.59 9.47
N ASN A 260 -19.70 -17.54 8.78
CA ASN A 260 -18.73 -16.59 9.29
C ASN A 260 -19.28 -15.83 10.50
N ILE A 261 -20.49 -15.29 10.36
CA ILE A 261 -21.19 -14.60 11.46
C ILE A 261 -21.44 -15.57 12.63
N ALA A 262 -21.92 -16.78 12.36
CA ALA A 262 -22.17 -17.78 13.40
C ALA A 262 -20.89 -18.17 14.17
N GLN A 263 -19.78 -18.34 13.46
CA GLN A 263 -18.47 -18.62 14.05
C GLN A 263 -17.95 -17.44 14.87
N GLY A 264 -18.04 -16.22 14.35
CA GLY A 264 -17.59 -15.00 15.06
C GLY A 264 -18.44 -14.66 16.28
N MET A 265 -19.76 -14.86 16.21
CA MET A 265 -20.67 -14.63 17.34
C MET A 265 -20.73 -15.83 18.31
N GLY A 266 -20.14 -16.97 17.93
CA GLY A 266 -20.10 -18.22 18.70
C GLY A 266 -21.46 -18.91 18.87
N SER A 267 -22.41 -18.65 17.97
CA SER A 267 -23.75 -19.24 18.01
C SER A 267 -24.37 -19.26 16.62
N TRP A 268 -25.10 -20.32 16.30
CA TRP A 268 -25.91 -20.41 15.07
C TRP A 268 -27.28 -19.73 15.22
N ASN A 269 -27.63 -19.28 16.43
CA ASN A 269 -28.90 -18.62 16.70
C ASN A 269 -28.78 -17.09 16.53
N PRO A 270 -29.43 -16.48 15.52
CA PRO A 270 -29.36 -15.04 15.32
C PRO A 270 -29.87 -14.21 16.50
N LEU A 271 -30.81 -14.73 17.29
CA LEU A 271 -31.30 -14.03 18.49
C LEU A 271 -30.19 -13.92 19.55
N ALA A 272 -29.30 -14.90 19.64
CA ALA A 272 -28.18 -14.88 20.57
C ALA A 272 -27.12 -13.84 20.16
N TRP A 273 -27.08 -13.42 18.90
CA TRP A 273 -26.15 -12.40 18.43
C TRP A 273 -26.47 -11.04 19.04
N PHE A 274 -27.76 -10.74 19.19
CA PHE A 274 -28.22 -9.49 19.80
C PHE A 274 -28.47 -9.62 21.30
N TRP A 275 -28.64 -10.83 21.84
CA TRP A 275 -28.93 -11.01 23.26
C TRP A 275 -27.74 -10.61 24.17
N PRO A 276 -27.86 -9.59 25.04
CA PRO A 276 -26.74 -9.10 25.86
C PRO A 276 -26.14 -10.16 26.78
N PHE A 277 -27.00 -11.05 27.31
CA PHE A 277 -26.62 -12.09 28.27
C PHE A 277 -26.24 -13.41 27.60
N SER A 278 -25.96 -13.40 26.29
CA SER A 278 -25.51 -14.59 25.59
C SER A 278 -24.17 -15.08 26.15
N PHE A 279 -23.97 -16.39 26.12
CA PHE A 279 -22.74 -17.03 26.61
C PHE A 279 -21.51 -16.56 25.83
N THR A 280 -20.39 -16.53 26.55
CA THR A 280 -19.05 -16.37 25.98
C THR A 280 -18.65 -17.66 25.25
N PRO A 281 -18.14 -17.60 24.02
CA PRO A 281 -17.58 -18.76 23.33
C PRO A 281 -16.48 -19.42 24.16
N SER A 282 -16.38 -20.75 24.15
CA SER A 282 -15.31 -21.46 24.85
C SER A 282 -13.97 -21.21 24.15
N VAL A 283 -12.88 -21.19 24.93
CA VAL A 283 -11.52 -21.09 24.38
C VAL A 283 -11.23 -22.23 23.40
N GLU A 284 -11.70 -23.45 23.71
CA GLU A 284 -11.52 -24.65 22.88
C GLU A 284 -12.04 -24.45 21.44
N SER A 285 -13.21 -23.81 21.29
CA SER A 285 -13.77 -23.50 19.97
C SER A 285 -12.99 -22.43 19.18
N GLY A 286 -12.02 -21.78 19.82
CA GLY A 286 -11.12 -20.80 19.21
C GLY A 286 -9.70 -21.34 18.96
N LEU A 287 -9.48 -22.65 19.17
CA LEU A 287 -8.20 -23.31 18.88
C LEU A 287 -8.18 -23.93 17.47
N GLU A 288 -9.35 -24.25 16.92
CA GLU A 288 -9.51 -24.88 15.60
C GLU A 288 -10.59 -24.16 14.81
N PHE A 289 -10.32 -23.91 13.54
CA PHE A 289 -11.23 -23.22 12.63
C PHE A 289 -11.45 -24.06 11.39
N ARG A 290 -12.70 -24.12 10.93
CA ARG A 290 -13.05 -24.74 9.66
C ARG A 290 -12.43 -23.94 8.51
N ASP A 291 -11.79 -24.64 7.59
CA ASP A 291 -11.28 -24.10 6.34
C ASP A 291 -12.34 -24.14 5.23
N ASN A 292 -12.14 -23.32 4.19
CA ASN A 292 -13.00 -23.30 3.01
C ASN A 292 -12.60 -24.33 1.95
N GLY A 293 -11.44 -24.99 2.11
CA GLY A 293 -10.95 -26.04 1.21
C GLY A 293 -10.55 -25.54 -0.18
N LEU A 294 -10.34 -24.24 -0.36
CA LEU A 294 -9.90 -23.67 -1.64
C LEU A 294 -8.42 -23.97 -1.94
N GLU A 295 -7.61 -24.07 -0.88
CA GLU A 295 -6.18 -24.35 -0.96
C GLU A 295 -5.88 -25.83 -0.72
N ALA A 296 -4.74 -26.30 -1.23
CA ALA A 296 -4.30 -27.68 -1.01
C ALA A 296 -4.14 -27.99 0.49
N PRO A 297 -4.53 -29.20 0.97
CA PRO A 297 -4.24 -29.63 2.33
C PRO A 297 -2.73 -29.57 2.55
N GLY A 298 -2.27 -28.86 3.59
CA GLY A 298 -0.84 -28.66 3.84
C GLY A 298 -0.42 -27.19 3.85
N THR A 299 -1.09 -26.32 3.08
CA THR A 299 -0.70 -24.92 2.92
C THR A 299 -0.84 -24.14 4.22
N THR A 300 0.23 -23.50 4.66
CA THR A 300 0.27 -22.71 5.90
C THR A 300 -0.29 -21.30 5.68
N TRP A 301 -1.07 -20.78 6.63
CA TRP A 301 -1.46 -19.38 6.69
C TRP A 301 -0.97 -18.75 8.01
N PRO A 302 -0.39 -17.52 8.00
CA PRO A 302 -0.08 -16.73 6.82
C PRO A 302 1.01 -17.37 5.93
N PRO A 303 1.04 -17.06 4.63
CA PRO A 303 2.12 -17.47 3.75
C PRO A 303 3.49 -17.03 4.30
N PRO A 304 4.54 -17.86 4.16
CA PRO A 304 5.86 -17.56 4.69
C PRO A 304 6.44 -16.31 4.00
N ASP A 305 6.94 -15.39 4.82
CA ASP A 305 7.52 -14.12 4.34
C ASP A 305 9.03 -14.29 4.12
N PRO A 306 9.53 -14.20 2.87
CA PRO A 306 10.96 -14.34 2.55
C PRO A 306 11.85 -13.32 3.25
N ASP A 307 11.30 -12.16 3.62
CA ASP A 307 12.05 -11.15 4.35
C ASP A 307 12.22 -11.54 5.83
N ARG A 308 11.33 -12.37 6.39
CA ARG A 308 11.30 -12.77 7.81
C ARG A 308 11.85 -14.16 8.14
N MET A 309 12.24 -14.95 7.15
CA MET A 309 12.85 -16.26 7.40
C MET A 309 14.22 -16.14 8.09
N PHE A 310 14.66 -17.17 8.83
CA PHE A 310 15.96 -17.18 9.48
C PHE A 310 17.14 -17.39 8.51
N ARG A 311 18.30 -16.79 8.81
CA ARG A 311 19.58 -17.22 8.23
C ARG A 311 20.06 -18.45 9.00
N ILE A 312 20.07 -19.61 8.35
CA ILE A 312 20.97 -20.69 8.78
C ILE A 312 22.38 -20.15 8.49
N ALA A 313 23.18 -19.87 9.54
CA ALA A 313 24.58 -19.50 9.32
C ALA A 313 25.19 -20.56 8.40
N PRO A 314 25.88 -20.18 7.30
CA PRO A 314 26.60 -21.15 6.51
C PRO A 314 27.48 -21.90 7.50
N THR A 315 27.33 -23.22 7.59
CA THR A 315 28.36 -24.07 8.15
C THR A 315 29.54 -24.04 7.17
N GLU A 316 30.13 -22.87 6.95
CA GLU A 316 31.45 -22.64 6.35
C GLU A 316 32.53 -22.90 7.41
N ARG A 317 32.35 -23.97 8.17
CA ARG A 317 33.45 -24.88 8.38
C ARG A 317 33.01 -26.15 7.72
N ALA A 318 33.40 -26.31 6.45
CA ALA A 318 33.67 -27.64 5.95
C ALA A 318 34.53 -28.30 7.05
N PHE A 319 33.96 -29.27 7.74
CA PHE A 319 34.68 -30.03 8.75
C PHE A 319 35.82 -30.70 8.00
N ASP A 320 37.01 -30.09 8.07
CA ASP A 320 38.23 -30.60 7.49
C ASP A 320 38.87 -31.53 8.52
N PRO A 321 38.74 -32.86 8.37
CA PRO A 321 39.23 -33.81 9.36
C PRO A 321 40.76 -33.74 9.48
N SER A 322 41.45 -33.18 8.47
CA SER A 322 42.91 -33.06 8.45
C SER A 322 43.44 -31.90 9.30
N LYS A 323 42.59 -30.92 9.65
CA LYS A 323 42.95 -29.77 10.50
C LYS A 323 42.48 -29.92 11.96
N ALA A 324 41.79 -31.00 12.29
CA ALA A 324 41.20 -31.19 13.61
C ALA A 324 42.24 -31.58 14.69
N PHE A 325 43.48 -31.96 14.34
CA PHE A 325 44.43 -32.53 15.32
C PHE A 325 45.92 -32.19 15.10
N THR A 326 46.25 -31.08 14.43
CA THR A 326 47.67 -30.67 14.29
C THR A 326 47.87 -29.23 14.73
N HIS A 327 47.94 -29.02 16.04
CA HIS A 327 48.69 -27.89 16.58
C HIS A 327 49.70 -28.43 17.57
N SER A 328 50.98 -28.09 17.35
CA SER A 328 52.09 -28.39 18.23
C SER A 328 51.82 -27.86 19.64
N MET A 329 52.12 -28.68 20.65
CA MET A 329 52.07 -28.32 22.07
C MET A 329 53.24 -27.40 22.44
N ASP A 330 53.41 -26.28 21.73
CA ASP A 330 54.36 -25.25 22.12
C ASP A 330 53.71 -24.35 23.20
N PRO A 331 54.18 -24.40 24.47
CA PRO A 331 53.59 -23.63 25.55
C PRO A 331 53.69 -22.11 25.31
N ASP A 332 54.71 -21.65 24.60
CA ASP A 332 54.92 -20.21 24.36
C ASP A 332 53.91 -19.65 23.35
N GLU A 333 53.50 -20.47 22.37
CA GLU A 333 52.45 -20.13 21.43
C GLU A 333 51.07 -20.10 22.11
N PHE A 334 50.84 -21.01 23.06
CA PHE A 334 49.65 -21.02 23.91
C PHE A 334 49.55 -19.78 24.81
N TYR A 335 50.65 -19.37 25.48
CA TYR A 335 50.66 -18.18 26.33
C TYR A 335 50.50 -16.89 25.52
N LYS A 336 51.09 -16.79 24.33
CA LYS A 336 50.86 -15.65 23.42
C LYS A 336 49.40 -15.56 22.98
N ARG A 337 48.75 -16.69 22.70
CA ARG A 337 47.33 -16.74 22.33
C ARG A 337 46.43 -16.38 23.51
N GLN A 338 46.75 -16.85 24.72
CA GLN A 338 46.04 -16.49 25.94
C GLN A 338 46.20 -15.00 26.29
N GLN A 339 47.37 -14.41 26.05
CA GLN A 339 47.59 -12.97 26.21
C GLN A 339 46.87 -12.15 25.13
N ALA A 340 46.82 -12.63 23.89
CA ALA A 340 46.04 -12.00 22.82
C ALA A 340 44.53 -12.06 23.10
N ASP A 341 44.03 -13.17 23.64
CA ASP A 341 42.63 -13.32 24.07
C ASP A 341 42.30 -12.49 25.33
N ARG A 342 43.26 -12.27 26.23
CA ARG A 342 43.11 -11.37 27.39
C ARG A 342 43.18 -9.89 27.05
N MET A 343 43.90 -9.52 25.99
CA MET A 343 44.05 -8.14 25.50
C MET A 343 42.94 -7.73 24.53
N ARG A 344 42.10 -8.69 24.08
CA ARG A 344 40.82 -8.36 23.45
C ARG A 344 39.92 -7.71 24.52
N PRO A 345 39.40 -6.49 24.28
CA PRO A 345 38.37 -5.93 25.14
C PRO A 345 37.25 -6.95 25.32
N SER A 346 36.81 -7.14 26.55
CA SER A 346 35.76 -8.09 26.96
C SER A 346 34.39 -7.71 26.36
N PHE A 347 34.24 -7.89 25.06
CA PHE A 347 33.04 -7.61 24.29
C PHE A 347 32.84 -8.71 23.26
N ASP A 348 32.80 -9.96 23.70
CA ASP A 348 32.20 -11.06 22.92
C ASP A 348 32.13 -12.35 23.77
N THR A 349 31.18 -12.39 24.70
CA THR A 349 30.64 -13.67 25.21
C THR A 349 29.25 -13.95 24.66
N ASP A 350 28.93 -13.40 23.48
CA ASP A 350 27.64 -13.53 22.81
C ASP A 350 27.82 -14.15 21.42
N THR A 351 28.43 -15.35 21.37
CA THR A 351 28.59 -16.14 20.14
C THR A 351 27.28 -16.80 19.68
N SER A 352 26.18 -16.08 19.78
CA SER A 352 24.91 -16.35 19.10
C SER A 352 24.11 -15.08 18.79
N GLU A 353 24.76 -13.92 18.63
CA GLU A 353 24.05 -12.70 18.22
C GLU A 353 23.28 -12.93 16.90
N LEU A 354 21.95 -13.03 17.03
CA LEU A 354 20.96 -12.84 16.00
C LEU A 354 21.20 -11.46 15.36
N ARG A 355 22.11 -11.39 14.38
CA ARG A 355 22.33 -10.17 13.62
C ARG A 355 21.06 -9.85 12.82
N ARG A 356 20.33 -8.83 13.28
CA ARG A 356 19.16 -8.27 12.61
C ARG A 356 19.50 -7.93 11.15
N ARG A 357 18.67 -8.39 10.22
CA ARG A 357 18.89 -8.20 8.78
C ARG A 357 18.71 -6.70 8.48
N GLN A 358 19.53 -6.15 7.58
CA GLN A 358 19.34 -4.76 7.17
C GLN A 358 18.07 -4.65 6.30
N PRO A 359 17.34 -3.52 6.37
CA PRO A 359 16.14 -3.32 5.56
C PRO A 359 16.38 -3.63 4.08
N PHE A 360 15.35 -4.12 3.38
CA PHE A 360 15.47 -4.53 1.98
C PHE A 360 16.12 -3.46 1.09
N HIS A 361 15.76 -2.18 1.27
CA HIS A 361 16.34 -1.07 0.51
C HIS A 361 17.86 -0.95 0.71
N VAL A 362 18.34 -1.05 1.97
CA VAL A 362 19.77 -1.04 2.30
C VAL A 362 20.50 -2.23 1.68
N ARG A 363 19.86 -3.41 1.65
CA ARG A 363 20.43 -4.62 1.02
C ARG A 363 20.50 -4.52 -0.49
N TYR A 364 19.45 -3.96 -1.11
CA TYR A 364 19.39 -3.73 -2.54
C TYR A 364 20.49 -2.73 -2.96
N ASP A 365 20.65 -1.65 -2.20
CA ASP A 365 21.70 -0.65 -2.44
C ASP A 365 23.11 -1.22 -2.27
N LYS A 366 23.34 -2.07 -1.26
CA LYS A 366 24.61 -2.79 -1.08
C LYS A 366 24.90 -3.78 -2.22
N LYS A 367 23.93 -4.61 -2.62
CA LYS A 367 24.11 -5.52 -3.78
C LYS A 367 24.34 -4.74 -5.08
N SER A 368 23.71 -3.59 -5.25
CA SER A 368 23.88 -2.74 -6.44
C SER A 368 25.25 -2.05 -6.47
N SER A 369 25.76 -1.59 -5.33
CA SER A 369 27.07 -0.93 -5.22
C SER A 369 28.24 -1.91 -5.31
N GLN A 370 28.04 -3.17 -4.90
CA GLN A 370 29.03 -4.23 -5.07
C GLN A 370 29.12 -4.67 -6.54
N ARG A 371 27.98 -4.77 -7.24
CA ARG A 371 27.95 -4.95 -8.71
C ARG A 371 28.67 -3.84 -9.48
N ARG A 372 28.50 -2.58 -9.08
CA ARG A 372 29.21 -1.45 -9.71
C ARG A 372 30.72 -1.51 -9.48
N ARG A 373 31.19 -1.91 -8.29
CA ARG A 373 32.62 -2.06 -8.01
C ARG A 373 33.28 -3.17 -8.82
N ASP A 374 32.58 -4.30 -9.02
CA ASP A 374 33.10 -5.39 -9.83
C ASP A 374 33.15 -5.03 -11.34
N GLU A 375 32.33 -4.06 -11.78
CA GLU A 375 32.34 -3.50 -13.14
C GLU A 375 33.47 -2.46 -13.34
N ASP A 376 33.84 -1.69 -12.31
CA ASP A 376 34.91 -0.67 -12.40
C ASP A 376 36.34 -1.26 -12.50
N TYR A 377 36.58 -2.50 -12.01
CA TYR A 377 37.87 -3.17 -12.17
C TYR A 377 38.07 -3.82 -13.56
N ALA A 378 37.09 -3.73 -14.45
CA ALA A 378 37.11 -4.39 -15.76
C ALA A 378 37.58 -3.49 -16.92
N TYR A 379 37.76 -2.18 -16.72
CA TYR A 379 38.25 -1.27 -17.75
C TYR A 379 39.38 -0.38 -17.22
N GLY A 380 40.62 -0.80 -17.46
CA GLY A 380 41.81 0.03 -17.27
C GLY A 380 42.07 0.88 -18.52
N THR A 381 42.16 2.20 -18.35
CA THR A 381 42.90 3.09 -19.24
C THR A 381 43.40 4.30 -18.47
N ASP A 382 44.71 4.52 -18.58
CA ASP A 382 45.50 5.60 -18.03
C ASP A 382 45.07 6.98 -18.54
N ASN A 383 45.01 7.98 -17.66
CA ASN A 383 45.47 9.33 -17.96
C ASN A 383 45.57 10.20 -16.70
N ASP A 384 46.78 10.70 -16.48
CA ASP A 384 47.15 11.71 -15.49
C ASP A 384 46.56 13.09 -15.84
N SER A 385 45.96 13.76 -14.85
CA SER A 385 45.96 15.22 -14.74
C SER A 385 45.59 15.62 -13.33
N ASP A 386 46.53 16.29 -12.67
CA ASP A 386 46.44 16.84 -11.31
C ASP A 386 45.26 17.81 -11.15
N GLY A 387 44.52 17.63 -10.05
CA GLY A 387 43.47 18.52 -9.58
C GLY A 387 43.21 18.25 -8.10
N GLU A 388 43.55 19.24 -7.28
CA GLU A 388 43.69 19.20 -5.83
C GLU A 388 42.46 18.70 -5.06
N GLU A 389 42.78 18.08 -3.93
CA GLU A 389 41.92 17.45 -2.93
C GLU A 389 40.81 18.37 -2.43
N HIS A 390 39.55 17.95 -2.61
CA HIS A 390 38.46 18.32 -1.72
C HIS A 390 37.84 17.04 -1.15
N GLU A 391 38.19 16.78 0.10
CA GLU A 391 37.54 15.78 0.96
C GLU A 391 36.02 16.01 0.96
N GLN A 392 35.30 15.19 0.21
CA GLN A 392 33.86 15.02 0.40
C GLN A 392 33.67 14.15 1.64
N ASP A 393 33.11 14.78 2.69
CA ASP A 393 32.53 14.11 3.83
C ASP A 393 31.44 13.14 3.34
N SER A 394 31.86 11.90 3.10
CA SER A 394 30.96 10.77 3.01
C SER A 394 30.32 10.63 4.39
N HIS A 395 29.06 11.04 4.55
CA HIS A 395 28.25 10.55 5.66
C HIS A 395 28.07 9.05 5.47
N ASP A 396 29.05 8.33 5.98
CA ASP A 396 29.03 6.91 6.28
C ASP A 396 27.84 6.68 7.21
N TRP A 397 26.72 6.22 6.65
CA TRP A 397 25.62 5.72 7.47
C TRP A 397 26.11 4.43 8.11
N GLN A 398 26.75 4.56 9.26
CA GLN A 398 27.05 3.44 10.13
C GLN A 398 25.77 3.07 10.87
N PRO A 399 25.26 1.83 10.73
CA PRO A 399 24.12 1.38 11.51
C PRO A 399 24.50 1.47 12.98
N LYS A 400 23.67 2.12 13.80
CA LYS A 400 23.85 2.06 15.25
C LYS A 400 23.73 0.58 15.68
N PRO A 401 24.60 0.10 16.59
CA PRO A 401 24.45 -1.25 17.14
C PRO A 401 23.09 -1.37 17.83
N GLY A 402 22.21 -2.25 17.34
CA GLY A 402 20.92 -2.57 17.97
C GLY A 402 19.65 -2.13 17.22
N GLU A 403 19.74 -1.28 16.19
CA GLU A 403 18.57 -0.94 15.37
C GLU A 403 18.23 -2.10 14.42
N GLY A 404 17.11 -2.78 14.69
CA GLY A 404 16.58 -3.86 13.86
C GLY A 404 15.75 -3.38 12.69
N GLU A 405 15.21 -4.32 11.90
CA GLU A 405 14.28 -3.97 10.81
C GLU A 405 13.09 -3.17 11.37
N GLU A 406 12.78 -2.04 10.75
CA GLU A 406 11.45 -1.46 10.87
C GLU A 406 10.45 -2.51 10.35
N GLY A 407 9.58 -2.99 11.25
CA GLY A 407 8.54 -3.94 10.90
C GLY A 407 7.69 -3.42 9.74
N TRP A 408 7.21 -4.34 8.91
CA TRP A 408 6.36 -4.00 7.76
C TRP A 408 5.22 -3.07 8.20
N ARG A 409 4.94 -2.06 7.40
CA ARG A 409 3.81 -1.15 7.57
C ARG A 409 2.79 -1.39 6.47
N ASN A 410 1.51 -1.33 6.81
CA ASN A 410 0.45 -1.36 5.81
C ASN A 410 0.45 -0.06 4.97
N SER A 411 -0.43 0.00 3.97
CA SER A 411 -0.63 1.20 3.14
C SER A 411 -1.01 2.46 3.93
N GLU A 412 -1.54 2.31 5.14
CA GLU A 412 -1.88 3.40 6.06
C GLU A 412 -0.71 3.79 7.00
N GLY A 413 0.42 3.08 6.92
CA GLY A 413 1.62 3.32 7.73
C GLY A 413 1.62 2.65 9.10
N GLU A 414 0.63 1.82 9.42
CA GLU A 414 0.44 1.14 10.70
C GLU A 414 1.23 -0.17 10.79
N ARG A 415 1.65 -0.52 12.00
CA ARG A 415 2.40 -1.75 12.33
C ARG A 415 1.52 -2.75 13.09
N LEU A 416 1.94 -4.03 13.12
CA LEU A 416 1.25 -5.06 13.91
C LEU A 416 1.26 -4.72 15.41
N GLU A 417 2.32 -4.06 15.87
CA GLU A 417 2.43 -3.55 17.24
C GLU A 417 1.35 -2.52 17.61
N ASP A 418 0.83 -1.74 16.64
CA ASP A 418 -0.24 -0.76 16.88
C ASP A 418 -1.57 -1.45 17.23
N PHE A 419 -1.74 -2.70 16.79
CA PHE A 419 -2.86 -3.57 17.15
C PHE A 419 -2.58 -4.42 18.40
N GLY A 420 -1.47 -4.16 19.10
CA GLY A 420 -1.07 -4.80 20.35
C GLY A 420 -0.39 -6.15 20.17
N VAL A 421 -0.04 -6.55 18.94
CA VAL A 421 0.75 -7.76 18.67
C VAL A 421 2.22 -7.52 19.04
N ASP A 422 2.85 -8.50 19.66
CA ASP A 422 4.26 -8.44 19.98
C ASP A 422 5.11 -8.89 18.77
N GLU A 423 5.56 -7.91 17.97
CA GLU A 423 6.30 -8.18 16.73
C GLU A 423 7.60 -8.95 16.98
N ASP A 424 8.29 -8.73 18.09
CA ASP A 424 9.50 -9.49 18.43
C ASP A 424 9.17 -10.98 18.62
N VAL A 425 8.01 -11.30 19.20
CA VAL A 425 7.57 -12.70 19.34
C VAL A 425 7.17 -13.27 17.99
N GLU A 426 6.33 -12.57 17.22
CA GLU A 426 5.88 -13.07 15.91
C GLU A 426 7.03 -13.24 14.90
N PHE A 427 8.07 -12.41 14.95
CA PHE A 427 9.19 -12.45 13.99
C PHE A 427 10.13 -13.65 14.18
N TYR A 428 10.32 -14.10 15.42
CA TYR A 428 11.26 -15.19 15.73
C TYR A 428 10.61 -16.56 15.91
N ASP A 429 9.28 -16.62 15.83
CA ASP A 429 8.47 -17.81 16.13
C ASP A 429 7.89 -18.48 14.86
N GLU A 430 8.15 -17.91 13.67
CA GLU A 430 7.69 -18.42 12.38
C GLU A 430 8.53 -19.59 11.82
N ASP A 431 9.76 -19.85 12.30
CA ASP A 431 10.66 -20.84 11.66
C ASP A 431 11.66 -21.57 12.61
N ASP A 432 11.37 -21.68 13.91
CA ASP A 432 12.36 -22.17 14.87
C ASP A 432 12.03 -23.54 15.50
N VAL A 433 12.64 -24.61 14.96
CA VAL A 433 13.20 -25.73 15.76
C VAL A 433 14.46 -26.29 15.08
N PRO A 434 15.66 -26.17 15.69
CA PRO A 434 16.83 -26.97 15.32
C PRO A 434 17.01 -28.22 16.22
N LEU A 435 17.02 -29.37 15.55
CA LEU A 435 17.91 -30.55 15.67
C LEU A 435 17.85 -31.54 16.86
N ALA A 436 17.79 -32.81 16.43
CA ALA A 436 18.46 -34.02 16.94
C ALA A 436 17.90 -34.75 18.17
N ILE A 437 17.15 -35.84 17.91
CA ILE A 437 17.29 -37.14 18.60
C ILE A 437 17.16 -38.24 17.53
N GLY A 438 18.12 -39.17 17.52
CA GLY A 438 18.35 -40.13 16.43
C GLY A 438 17.42 -41.36 16.42
N CYS A 439 17.55 -42.14 15.34
CA CYS A 439 17.85 -43.58 15.34
C CYS A 439 17.25 -44.32 14.13
N VAL A 440 18.16 -44.86 13.31
CA VAL A 440 18.19 -46.23 12.75
C VAL A 440 17.11 -46.65 11.73
N GLY A 441 17.56 -46.85 10.48
CA GLY A 441 17.34 -48.12 9.76
C GLY A 441 16.47 -48.10 8.49
N PRO A 442 16.73 -49.01 7.53
CA PRO A 442 16.58 -48.76 6.10
C PRO A 442 15.43 -49.56 5.45
N ALA A 443 14.91 -49.11 4.30
CA ALA A 443 14.17 -50.00 3.39
C ALA A 443 14.15 -49.49 1.96
N TRP A 444 14.08 -50.45 1.05
CA TRP A 444 14.52 -50.44 -0.34
C TRP A 444 13.30 -50.51 -1.29
N MET A 445 13.57 -50.35 -2.60
CA MET A 445 12.94 -51.09 -3.73
C MET A 445 11.68 -50.56 -4.49
N VAL A 446 11.84 -50.51 -5.84
CA VAL A 446 10.89 -50.90 -6.94
C VAL A 446 9.75 -49.89 -7.29
N ASP A 447 9.30 -49.64 -8.54
CA ASP A 447 9.67 -49.92 -9.95
C ASP A 447 8.98 -48.86 -10.85
N ARG A 448 9.41 -48.84 -12.12
CA ARG A 448 8.79 -48.28 -13.33
C ARG A 448 7.44 -48.91 -13.71
N ARG A 449 6.63 -48.17 -14.48
CA ARG A 449 6.10 -48.50 -15.84
C ARG A 449 5.03 -47.48 -16.28
N ASP A 450 5.21 -46.83 -17.45
CA ASP A 450 4.48 -47.04 -18.74
C ASP A 450 3.09 -46.35 -18.76
N ALA A 451 2.51 -45.82 -19.84
CA ALA A 451 2.91 -45.45 -21.20
C ALA A 451 1.68 -44.76 -21.86
N ASP A 452 1.96 -43.84 -22.80
CA ASP A 452 1.25 -43.50 -24.05
C ASP A 452 -0.28 -43.39 -24.20
N ARG A 453 -0.68 -42.29 -24.88
CA ARG A 453 -1.36 -42.18 -26.22
C ARG A 453 -2.00 -40.77 -26.29
N GLY A 454 -1.68 -39.87 -27.23
CA GLY A 454 -1.91 -39.89 -28.69
C GLY A 454 -3.39 -39.58 -28.99
N VAL A 455 -3.85 -38.74 -29.93
CA VAL A 455 -3.38 -38.19 -31.22
C VAL A 455 -4.41 -37.14 -31.69
N GLY A 456 -4.04 -36.16 -32.54
CA GLY A 456 -4.92 -35.71 -33.65
C GLY A 456 -5.16 -34.21 -33.86
N ALA A 457 -4.52 -33.64 -34.89
CA ALA A 457 -4.81 -32.35 -35.54
C ALA A 457 -5.50 -32.60 -36.92
N PRO A 458 -5.56 -31.70 -37.95
CA PRO A 458 -5.57 -30.21 -38.05
C PRO A 458 -6.57 -29.67 -39.15
N MET A 459 -6.35 -28.40 -39.60
CA MET A 459 -6.66 -27.76 -40.91
C MET A 459 -8.00 -27.01 -41.09
N SER A 460 -8.02 -25.66 -41.23
CA SER A 460 -7.74 -24.77 -42.42
C SER A 460 -8.89 -24.79 -43.46
N GLN A 461 -9.33 -23.73 -44.16
CA GLN A 461 -8.68 -22.53 -44.71
C GLN A 461 -9.73 -21.70 -45.52
N HIS A 462 -9.33 -20.49 -45.99
CA HIS A 462 -9.85 -19.70 -47.15
C HIS A 462 -11.14 -18.85 -46.99
N MET A 463 -11.35 -17.67 -47.60
CA MET A 463 -10.63 -16.65 -48.43
C MET A 463 -11.70 -15.55 -48.76
N LEU A 464 -11.45 -14.22 -48.85
CA LEU A 464 -11.32 -13.43 -50.09
C LEU A 464 -11.62 -11.90 -49.86
N THR A 465 -10.72 -11.02 -50.34
CA THR A 465 -10.85 -9.76 -51.17
C THR A 465 -11.98 -8.72 -50.88
N SER A 466 -11.89 -7.39 -51.05
CA SER A 466 -10.98 -6.41 -51.70
C SER A 466 -11.36 -4.95 -51.30
N ALA A 467 -10.37 -4.05 -51.30
CA ALA A 467 -10.30 -2.62 -51.75
C ALA A 467 -11.60 -1.88 -52.18
N SER A 468 -11.84 -0.56 -52.03
CA SER A 468 -11.08 0.68 -51.81
C SER A 468 -12.07 1.81 -51.45
N VAL A 469 -11.64 2.94 -50.85
CA VAL A 469 -11.91 4.34 -51.29
C VAL A 469 -11.29 5.30 -50.25
N GLN A 470 -10.17 5.92 -50.63
CA GLN A 470 -9.75 7.24 -50.14
C GLN A 470 -10.28 8.28 -51.14
N PHE A 471 -10.75 9.43 -50.64
CA PHE A 471 -10.52 10.80 -51.13
C PHE A 471 -11.66 11.74 -50.69
N ILE A 472 -11.31 13.01 -50.43
CA ILE A 472 -12.09 14.09 -49.79
C ILE A 472 -11.98 13.93 -48.26
N ILE A 473 -11.03 14.57 -47.57
CA ILE A 473 -10.94 16.01 -47.29
C ILE A 473 -9.46 16.37 -47.10
N PHE A 474 -8.80 16.95 -48.11
CA PHE A 474 -7.39 17.39 -48.05
C PHE A 474 -7.24 18.89 -48.42
N TRP A 475 -8.29 19.71 -48.23
CA TRP A 475 -8.26 21.08 -48.76
C TRP A 475 -8.95 22.12 -47.88
N GLN A 476 -8.89 22.00 -46.55
CA GLN A 476 -9.40 23.07 -45.68
C GLN A 476 -8.79 23.15 -44.27
N TYR A 477 -7.47 23.02 -44.12
CA TYR A 477 -6.82 23.26 -42.81
C TYR A 477 -5.44 23.93 -42.91
N HIS A 478 -5.16 24.66 -43.99
CA HIS A 478 -3.86 25.29 -44.21
C HIS A 478 -3.71 26.71 -43.61
N ASN A 479 -4.59 27.15 -42.72
CA ASN A 479 -4.45 28.41 -41.99
C ASN A 479 -5.22 28.32 -40.65
N MET A 480 -4.60 28.77 -39.56
CA MET A 480 -4.95 28.61 -38.12
C MET A 480 -4.32 27.34 -37.50
N SER A 481 -3.39 27.37 -36.57
CA SER A 481 -2.85 28.46 -35.75
C SER A 481 -1.50 28.02 -35.18
N GLN A 482 -0.48 28.86 -35.31
CA GLN A 482 0.69 28.84 -34.41
C GLN A 482 0.17 29.00 -32.97
N SER A 483 0.24 27.95 -32.16
CA SER A 483 0.06 28.06 -30.71
C SER A 483 1.40 28.36 -30.08
N ASN A 484 1.47 29.42 -29.26
CA ASN A 484 2.63 29.78 -28.45
C ASN A 484 3.14 28.56 -27.65
N ASP A 485 4.27 28.00 -28.07
CA ASP A 485 4.94 26.88 -27.40
C ASP A 485 5.52 27.39 -26.07
N LYS A 486 4.99 26.90 -24.94
CA LYS A 486 5.38 27.34 -23.58
C LYS A 486 6.47 26.46 -22.95
N TRP A 487 6.93 25.43 -23.67
CA TRP A 487 7.94 24.48 -23.20
C TRP A 487 9.31 24.85 -23.74
N SER A 488 10.31 24.92 -22.85
CA SER A 488 11.73 24.96 -23.22
C SER A 488 12.47 23.79 -22.58
N ALA A 489 13.28 23.08 -23.37
CA ALA A 489 14.05 21.93 -22.91
C ALA A 489 14.98 22.28 -21.74
N GLU A 490 15.57 23.48 -21.77
CA GLU A 490 16.44 23.98 -20.70
C GLU A 490 15.68 24.17 -19.37
N ALA A 491 14.48 24.77 -19.39
CA ALA A 491 13.68 24.95 -18.18
C ALA A 491 13.15 23.62 -17.62
N TYR A 492 12.78 22.69 -18.50
CA TYR A 492 12.32 21.36 -18.11
C TYR A 492 13.43 20.55 -17.42
N SER A 493 14.65 20.54 -17.97
CA SER A 493 15.80 19.84 -17.39
C SER A 493 16.14 20.36 -15.98
N LYS A 494 16.09 21.69 -15.75
CA LYS A 494 16.39 22.32 -14.45
C LYS A 494 15.30 22.09 -13.39
N ALA A 495 14.02 22.14 -13.76
CA ALA A 495 12.90 22.04 -12.81
C ALA A 495 12.32 20.63 -12.66
N ALA A 496 12.52 19.74 -13.64
CA ALA A 496 11.93 18.40 -13.71
C ALA A 496 12.95 17.28 -14.04
N GLY A 497 14.26 17.52 -13.90
CA GLY A 497 15.32 16.56 -14.22
C GLY A 497 15.30 15.22 -13.47
N PHE A 498 14.39 15.02 -12.51
CA PHE A 498 14.14 13.73 -11.86
C PHE A 498 13.26 12.79 -12.71
N VAL A 499 12.48 13.31 -13.67
CA VAL A 499 11.54 12.50 -14.47
C VAL A 499 12.25 11.39 -15.24
N PRO A 500 13.38 11.63 -15.94
CA PRO A 500 14.11 10.55 -16.61
C PRO A 500 14.81 9.59 -15.63
N LYS A 501 15.33 10.10 -14.49
CA LYS A 501 16.15 9.33 -13.53
C LYS A 501 15.36 8.30 -12.69
N LEU A 502 14.03 8.35 -12.69
CA LEU A 502 13.16 7.51 -11.84
C LEU A 502 12.27 6.52 -12.63
N THR A 503 12.51 6.33 -13.93
CA THR A 503 11.64 5.57 -14.87
C THR A 503 11.88 4.05 -14.92
N THR A 504 12.73 3.51 -14.05
CA THR A 504 13.16 2.10 -14.11
C THR A 504 12.01 1.07 -14.08
N THR A 505 10.91 1.37 -13.38
CA THR A 505 9.77 0.45 -13.27
C THR A 505 8.92 0.40 -14.54
N VAL A 506 8.59 1.54 -15.16
CA VAL A 506 7.77 1.54 -16.38
C VAL A 506 8.54 0.96 -17.58
N ILE A 507 9.86 1.18 -17.63
CA ILE A 507 10.74 0.53 -18.61
C ILE A 507 10.76 -1.00 -18.40
N SER A 508 10.77 -1.47 -17.14
CA SER A 508 10.69 -2.91 -16.86
C SER A 508 9.38 -3.54 -17.38
N TYR A 509 8.27 -2.80 -17.34
CA TYR A 509 6.97 -3.25 -17.84
C TYR A 509 6.92 -3.24 -19.36
N LEU A 510 7.61 -2.30 -20.00
CA LEU A 510 7.80 -2.31 -21.45
C LEU A 510 8.51 -3.58 -21.90
N SER A 511 9.46 -4.09 -21.09
CA SER A 511 10.16 -5.36 -21.30
C SER A 511 10.66 -5.51 -22.74
N ALA A 512 11.28 -4.45 -23.26
CA ALA A 512 11.66 -4.32 -24.66
C ALA A 512 12.56 -5.47 -25.11
N GLN A 513 12.25 -6.06 -26.27
CA GLN A 513 13.01 -7.13 -26.90
C GLN A 513 13.86 -6.55 -28.03
N PRO A 514 15.03 -7.14 -28.34
CA PRO A 514 15.98 -6.57 -29.31
C PRO A 514 15.40 -6.22 -30.69
N THR A 515 14.30 -6.86 -31.09
CA THR A 515 13.63 -6.72 -32.39
C THR A 515 12.32 -5.92 -32.35
N ASP A 516 11.91 -5.41 -31.17
CA ASP A 516 10.61 -4.74 -31.01
C ASP A 516 10.54 -3.44 -31.83
N LYS A 517 9.37 -3.19 -32.41
CA LYS A 517 8.92 -1.88 -32.87
C LYS A 517 8.13 -1.19 -31.77
N ILE A 518 8.61 -0.03 -31.31
CA ILE A 518 8.04 0.71 -30.19
C ILE A 518 7.60 2.11 -30.62
N LEU A 519 6.37 2.50 -30.33
CA LEU A 519 5.89 3.87 -30.49
C LEU A 519 5.91 4.57 -29.13
N ASP A 520 6.64 5.67 -28.98
CA ASP A 520 6.72 6.46 -27.75
C ASP A 520 5.86 7.73 -27.86
N ILE A 521 4.79 7.82 -27.08
CA ILE A 521 3.81 8.91 -27.09
C ILE A 521 4.14 9.91 -25.98
N GLY A 522 4.49 11.13 -26.40
CA GLY A 522 4.97 12.19 -25.52
C GLY A 522 6.43 11.98 -25.13
N CYS A 523 7.31 11.85 -26.13
CA CYS A 523 8.71 11.50 -25.93
C CYS A 523 9.56 12.62 -25.29
N GLY A 524 9.04 13.86 -25.23
CA GLY A 524 9.79 15.01 -24.73
C GLY A 524 11.07 15.26 -25.53
N ASP A 525 12.14 15.65 -24.84
CA ASP A 525 13.45 15.94 -25.42
C ASP A 525 14.24 14.69 -25.87
N GLY A 526 13.71 13.47 -25.65
CA GLY A 526 14.23 12.23 -26.23
C GLY A 526 15.24 11.36 -25.46
N PRO A 527 15.81 11.72 -24.28
CA PRO A 527 16.78 10.84 -23.59
C PRO A 527 16.24 9.44 -23.24
N LEU A 528 14.96 9.37 -22.82
CA LEU A 528 14.33 8.09 -22.46
C LEU A 528 14.08 7.22 -23.71
N THR A 529 13.62 7.83 -24.80
CA THR A 529 13.43 7.17 -26.10
C THR A 529 14.76 6.63 -26.62
N ALA A 530 15.84 7.39 -26.49
CA ALA A 530 17.20 6.96 -26.84
C ALA A 530 17.69 5.80 -25.98
N GLN A 531 17.40 5.82 -24.68
CA GLN A 531 17.73 4.72 -23.76
C GLN A 531 17.00 3.43 -24.15
N ILE A 532 15.71 3.53 -24.53
CA ILE A 532 14.94 2.39 -25.02
C ILE A 532 15.52 1.90 -26.35
N ALA A 533 15.88 2.81 -27.27
CA ALA A 533 16.50 2.47 -28.56
C ALA A 533 17.77 1.64 -28.40
N ALA A 534 18.60 1.94 -27.39
CA ALA A 534 19.82 1.17 -27.09
C ALA A 534 19.52 -0.29 -26.68
N SER A 535 18.32 -0.56 -26.16
CA SER A 535 17.86 -1.90 -25.77
C SER A 535 17.25 -2.69 -26.94
N ILE A 536 17.02 -2.05 -28.09
CA ILE A 536 16.38 -2.65 -29.28
C ILE A 536 17.24 -2.52 -30.55
N PRO A 537 18.48 -3.07 -30.57
CA PRO A 537 19.45 -2.83 -31.65
C PRO A 537 19.00 -3.33 -33.03
N GLN A 538 18.05 -4.26 -33.09
CA GLN A 538 17.48 -4.80 -34.34
C GLN A 538 16.02 -4.34 -34.55
N GLY A 539 15.48 -3.58 -33.61
CA GLY A 539 14.12 -3.05 -33.61
C GLY A 539 14.08 -1.61 -34.12
N HIS A 540 12.98 -0.93 -33.82
CA HIS A 540 12.78 0.46 -34.21
C HIS A 540 11.93 1.21 -33.19
N ILE A 541 12.29 2.44 -32.82
CA ILE A 541 11.46 3.31 -31.99
C ILE A 541 11.17 4.65 -32.68
N LEU A 542 9.90 5.07 -32.59
CA LEU A 542 9.44 6.38 -33.05
C LEU A 542 8.88 7.17 -31.86
N GLY A 543 9.50 8.31 -31.54
CA GLY A 543 9.01 9.26 -30.55
C GLY A 543 8.10 10.31 -31.18
N LEU A 544 6.92 10.52 -30.59
CA LEU A 544 5.98 11.57 -30.94
C LEU A 544 5.86 12.58 -29.81
N ASP A 545 5.90 13.87 -30.13
CA ASP A 545 5.61 14.94 -29.16
C ASP A 545 4.97 16.14 -29.87
N ALA A 546 4.18 16.92 -29.13
CA ALA A 546 3.47 18.08 -29.66
C ALA A 546 4.33 19.36 -29.66
N SER A 547 5.43 19.40 -28.89
CA SER A 547 6.32 20.55 -28.83
C SER A 547 7.40 20.50 -29.91
N ALA A 548 7.51 21.58 -30.69
CA ALA A 548 8.52 21.68 -31.74
C ALA A 548 9.93 21.80 -31.14
N SER A 549 10.07 22.49 -29.99
CA SER A 549 11.35 22.66 -29.31
C SER A 549 11.91 21.32 -28.78
N PHE A 550 11.04 20.47 -28.21
CA PHE A 550 11.40 19.13 -27.75
C PHE A 550 11.81 18.23 -28.92
N ILE A 551 11.03 18.20 -30.01
CA ILE A 551 11.35 17.37 -31.17
C ILE A 551 12.64 17.82 -31.84
N GLN A 552 12.89 19.13 -31.97
CA GLN A 552 14.16 19.62 -32.51
C GLN A 552 15.34 19.14 -31.66
N THR A 553 15.25 19.29 -30.33
CA THR A 553 16.29 18.85 -29.38
C THR A 553 16.51 17.33 -29.45
N ALA A 554 15.43 16.55 -29.52
CA ALA A 554 15.49 15.09 -29.63
C ALA A 554 16.13 14.66 -30.96
N GLN A 555 15.78 15.33 -32.05
CA GLN A 555 16.33 15.05 -33.36
C GLN A 555 17.84 15.35 -33.43
N GLU A 556 18.27 16.47 -32.85
CA GLU A 556 19.68 16.89 -32.81
C GLU A 556 20.54 15.97 -31.93
N ASN A 557 20.04 15.55 -30.77
CA ASN A 557 20.86 14.86 -29.77
C ASN A 557 20.73 13.34 -29.77
N HIS A 558 19.63 12.78 -30.30
CA HIS A 558 19.25 11.39 -30.04
C HIS A 558 18.81 10.59 -31.28
N THR A 559 18.77 11.19 -32.48
CA THR A 559 18.46 10.44 -33.71
C THR A 559 19.55 9.41 -34.00
N SER A 560 19.13 8.19 -34.31
CA SER A 560 20.03 7.09 -34.67
C SER A 560 19.41 6.20 -35.75
N GLN A 561 20.13 5.16 -36.19
CA GLN A 561 19.64 4.22 -37.21
C GLN A 561 18.30 3.55 -36.82
N ASN A 562 18.04 3.35 -35.53
CA ASN A 562 16.84 2.69 -35.00
C ASN A 562 15.94 3.61 -34.15
N CYS A 563 16.26 4.91 -34.02
CA CYS A 563 15.54 5.88 -33.19
C CYS A 563 15.20 7.14 -33.99
N ASN A 564 13.91 7.42 -34.19
CA ASN A 564 13.41 8.60 -34.90
C ASN A 564 12.43 9.39 -34.04
N PHE A 565 12.28 10.69 -34.35
CA PHE A 565 11.37 11.59 -33.63
C PHE A 565 10.55 12.42 -34.59
N LYS A 566 9.29 12.71 -34.24
CA LYS A 566 8.37 13.46 -35.08
C LYS A 566 7.41 14.35 -34.28
N LEU A 567 7.19 15.55 -34.82
CA LEU A 567 6.22 16.50 -34.31
C LEU A 567 4.80 16.00 -34.63
N GLN A 568 4.03 15.71 -33.58
CA GLN A 568 2.65 15.25 -33.69
C GLN A 568 1.84 15.59 -32.43
N ASP A 569 0.65 16.18 -32.61
CA ASP A 569 -0.33 16.30 -31.53
C ASP A 569 -0.84 14.90 -31.15
N CYS A 570 -0.43 14.43 -29.97
CA CYS A 570 -0.75 13.10 -29.46
C CYS A 570 -2.22 12.94 -29.03
N ARG A 571 -3.06 13.98 -29.14
CA ARG A 571 -4.53 13.86 -29.07
C ARG A 571 -5.14 13.29 -30.35
N ARG A 572 -4.38 13.32 -31.46
CA ARG A 572 -4.80 12.93 -32.82
C ARG A 572 -3.72 12.10 -33.49
N ILE A 573 -3.35 10.98 -32.85
CA ILE A 573 -2.24 10.12 -33.30
C ILE A 573 -2.53 9.56 -34.70
N ALA A 574 -3.80 9.32 -35.03
CA ALA A 574 -4.21 8.86 -36.36
C ALA A 574 -3.84 9.79 -37.53
N GLU A 575 -3.53 11.07 -37.30
CA GLU A 575 -3.02 11.98 -38.34
C GLU A 575 -1.60 11.60 -38.79
N CYS A 576 -0.86 10.85 -37.96
CA CYS A 576 0.44 10.28 -38.29
C CYS A 576 0.25 8.84 -38.80
N ALA A 577 0.14 8.67 -40.12
CA ALA A 577 -0.18 7.37 -40.73
C ALA A 577 0.78 6.22 -40.34
N GLU A 578 2.07 6.52 -40.16
CA GLU A 578 3.08 5.54 -39.69
C GLU A 578 2.91 5.13 -38.23
N ALA A 579 2.25 5.95 -37.40
CA ALA A 579 2.01 5.64 -36.00
C ALA A 579 0.82 4.69 -35.79
N VAL A 580 -0.14 4.66 -36.73
CA VAL A 580 -1.38 3.85 -36.61
C VAL A 580 -1.50 2.75 -37.67
N ASP A 581 -0.37 2.27 -38.20
CA ASP A 581 -0.31 1.27 -39.27
C ASP A 581 -0.57 -0.18 -38.80
N GLY A 582 -0.79 -0.39 -37.49
CA GLY A 582 -1.02 -1.70 -36.90
C GLY A 582 0.23 -2.58 -36.83
N SER A 583 1.42 -2.02 -37.03
CA SER A 583 2.68 -2.77 -37.08
C SER A 583 3.49 -2.73 -35.78
N TRP A 584 3.06 -1.95 -34.79
CA TRP A 584 3.81 -1.74 -33.55
C TRP A 584 3.67 -2.92 -32.60
N ASP A 585 4.80 -3.44 -32.11
CA ASP A 585 4.83 -4.47 -31.07
C ASP A 585 4.38 -3.88 -29.73
N LYS A 586 4.81 -2.63 -29.47
CA LYS A 586 4.57 -1.93 -28.21
C LYS A 586 4.29 -0.46 -28.42
N VAL A 587 3.40 0.08 -27.60
CA VAL A 587 3.21 1.52 -27.45
C VAL A 587 3.61 1.87 -26.02
N PHE A 588 4.41 2.92 -25.87
CA PHE A 588 4.95 3.40 -24.61
C PHE A 588 4.53 4.85 -24.39
N SER A 589 4.29 5.26 -23.14
CA SER A 589 4.16 6.67 -22.79
C SER A 589 4.56 6.90 -21.34
N ASN A 590 5.40 7.89 -21.08
CA ASN A 590 5.82 8.22 -19.73
C ASN A 590 5.64 9.70 -19.44
N ALA A 591 4.97 10.02 -18.33
CA ALA A 591 4.74 11.37 -17.84
C ALA A 591 4.05 12.33 -18.83
N ALA A 592 3.34 11.84 -19.86
CA ALA A 592 2.68 12.68 -20.87
C ALA A 592 1.14 12.59 -20.87
N LEU A 593 0.56 11.41 -20.66
CA LEU A 593 -0.89 11.19 -20.86
C LEU A 593 -1.82 12.06 -20.01
N HIS A 594 -1.36 12.59 -18.88
CA HIS A 594 -2.19 13.46 -18.02
C HIS A 594 -2.40 14.84 -18.63
N TRP A 595 -1.55 15.26 -19.57
CA TRP A 595 -1.75 16.44 -20.42
C TRP A 595 -2.62 16.09 -21.62
N ILE A 596 -2.30 14.98 -22.31
CA ILE A 596 -2.98 14.55 -23.54
C ILE A 596 -4.47 14.25 -23.29
N LEU A 597 -4.78 13.55 -22.18
CA LEU A 597 -6.14 13.15 -21.82
C LEU A 597 -6.93 14.27 -21.11
N ARG A 598 -6.40 15.50 -21.04
CA ARG A 598 -7.09 16.61 -20.37
C ARG A 598 -8.46 16.90 -20.98
N GLU A 599 -8.51 16.93 -22.31
CA GLU A 599 -9.69 17.26 -23.09
C GLU A 599 -10.64 16.06 -23.17
N PRO A 600 -11.88 16.11 -22.62
CA PRO A 600 -12.76 14.96 -22.59
C PRO A 600 -13.18 14.43 -23.98
N SER A 601 -13.31 15.30 -24.97
CA SER A 601 -13.72 14.97 -26.35
C SER A 601 -12.73 14.08 -27.09
N THR A 602 -11.44 14.13 -26.75
CA THR A 602 -10.37 13.43 -27.48
C THR A 602 -9.98 12.10 -26.83
N ARG A 603 -10.34 11.86 -25.57
CA ARG A 603 -9.91 10.66 -24.80
C ARG A 603 -10.20 9.34 -25.51
N ASP A 604 -11.44 9.16 -25.96
CA ASP A 604 -11.86 7.93 -26.65
C ASP A 604 -11.09 7.74 -27.96
N ALA A 605 -10.74 8.82 -28.66
CA ALA A 605 -9.94 8.77 -29.88
C ALA A 605 -8.50 8.36 -29.59
N VAL A 606 -7.86 8.95 -28.57
CA VAL A 606 -6.48 8.61 -28.16
C VAL A 606 -6.33 7.11 -27.88
N PHE A 607 -7.23 6.51 -27.09
CA PHE A 607 -7.16 5.09 -26.81
C PHE A 607 -7.41 4.22 -28.05
N LYS A 608 -8.33 4.63 -28.95
CA LYS A 608 -8.58 3.94 -30.22
C LYS A 608 -7.39 4.01 -31.16
N ASP A 609 -6.70 5.14 -31.22
CA ASP A 609 -5.51 5.31 -32.06
C ASP A 609 -4.38 4.43 -31.54
N VAL A 610 -4.15 4.42 -30.22
CA VAL A 610 -3.17 3.51 -29.57
C VAL A 610 -3.51 2.05 -29.81
N TYR A 611 -4.80 1.68 -29.71
CA TYR A 611 -5.25 0.32 -30.03
C TYR A 611 -5.03 -0.01 -31.51
N SER A 612 -5.21 0.95 -32.41
CA SER A 612 -5.03 0.77 -33.86
C SER A 612 -3.56 0.67 -34.26
N ALA A 613 -2.67 1.38 -33.55
CA ALA A 613 -1.22 1.31 -33.72
C ALA A 613 -0.65 -0.10 -33.47
N LEU A 614 -1.18 -0.79 -32.47
CA LEU A 614 -0.65 -2.10 -32.05
C LEU A 614 -1.04 -3.23 -33.01
N LYS A 615 -0.10 -4.16 -33.22
CA LYS A 615 -0.41 -5.47 -33.80
C LYS A 615 -1.28 -6.31 -32.85
N PRO A 616 -2.00 -7.35 -33.32
CA PRO A 616 -2.65 -8.31 -32.43
C PRO A 616 -1.65 -8.91 -31.42
N GLY A 617 -2.00 -8.91 -30.14
CA GLY A 617 -1.11 -9.32 -29.05
C GLY A 617 -0.06 -8.28 -28.62
N GLY A 618 0.01 -7.12 -29.28
CA GLY A 618 0.88 -6.01 -28.90
C GLY A 618 0.48 -5.39 -27.56
N ILE A 619 1.42 -4.70 -26.90
CA ILE A 619 1.21 -4.17 -25.54
C ILE A 619 1.30 -2.64 -25.48
N PHE A 620 0.37 -2.02 -24.77
CA PHE A 620 0.42 -0.62 -24.37
C PHE A 620 0.89 -0.51 -22.92
N VAL A 621 1.99 0.20 -22.70
CA VAL A 621 2.59 0.41 -21.37
C VAL A 621 2.73 1.90 -21.11
N PHE A 622 2.25 2.38 -19.97
CA PHE A 622 2.43 3.79 -19.62
C PHE A 622 2.55 4.07 -18.13
N GLU A 623 3.12 5.24 -17.82
CA GLU A 623 3.10 5.88 -16.50
C GLU A 623 2.66 7.35 -16.65
N MET A 624 1.69 7.81 -15.84
CA MET A 624 1.19 9.20 -15.85
C MET A 624 0.84 9.68 -14.44
N GLY A 625 0.45 10.96 -14.26
CA GLY A 625 -0.16 11.42 -13.01
C GLY A 625 -1.51 10.73 -12.77
N GLY A 626 -1.69 10.12 -11.60
CA GLY A 626 -2.92 9.44 -11.19
C GLY A 626 -3.77 10.25 -10.22
N LYS A 627 -4.95 9.75 -9.86
CA LYS A 627 -5.82 10.38 -8.86
C LYS A 627 -5.05 10.67 -7.56
N GLY A 628 -5.09 11.93 -7.10
CA GLY A 628 -4.33 12.39 -5.92
C GLY A 628 -2.95 12.96 -6.24
N ASN A 629 -2.54 12.98 -7.51
CA ASN A 629 -1.24 13.52 -7.90
C ASN A 629 -1.14 15.02 -7.59
N VAL A 630 -0.06 15.41 -6.90
CA VAL A 630 0.27 16.78 -6.48
C VAL A 630 -0.90 17.51 -5.81
N GLU A 631 -1.71 16.78 -5.03
CA GLU A 631 -3.00 17.30 -4.55
C GLU A 631 -2.87 18.58 -3.73
N ALA A 632 -1.83 18.71 -2.90
CA ALA A 632 -1.57 19.89 -2.10
C ALA A 632 -1.31 21.10 -3.00
N VAL A 633 -0.44 20.95 -4.00
CA VAL A 633 -0.13 22.02 -4.94
C VAL A 633 -1.36 22.40 -5.77
N HIS A 634 -2.06 21.40 -6.30
CA HIS A 634 -3.24 21.62 -7.13
C HIS A 634 -4.37 22.31 -6.35
N SER A 635 -4.67 21.88 -5.12
CA SER A 635 -5.68 22.53 -4.27
C SER A 635 -5.29 23.94 -3.87
N THR A 636 -4.00 24.18 -3.59
CA THR A 636 -3.51 25.50 -3.21
C THR A 636 -3.58 26.48 -4.37
N ILE A 637 -3.15 26.09 -5.58
CA ILE A 637 -3.27 26.97 -6.77
C ILE A 637 -4.74 27.34 -7.00
N LEU A 638 -5.66 26.38 -6.96
CA LEU A 638 -7.10 26.66 -7.10
C LEU A 638 -7.61 27.62 -6.01
N SER A 639 -7.21 27.40 -4.76
CA SER A 639 -7.66 28.20 -3.62
C SER A 639 -7.12 29.63 -3.68
N VAL A 640 -5.85 29.81 -4.04
CA VAL A 640 -5.22 31.12 -4.21
C VAL A 640 -5.83 31.87 -5.40
N LEU A 641 -6.12 31.21 -6.53
CA LEU A 641 -6.84 31.83 -7.63
C LEU A 641 -8.23 32.33 -7.19
N VAL A 642 -8.99 31.53 -6.44
CA VAL A 642 -10.30 31.96 -5.91
C VAL A 642 -10.16 33.12 -4.94
N ALA A 643 -9.15 33.11 -4.06
CA ALA A 643 -8.86 34.19 -3.13
C ALA A 643 -8.48 35.51 -3.84
N ASN A 644 -7.89 35.42 -5.03
CA ASN A 644 -7.55 36.56 -5.87
C ASN A 644 -8.71 36.99 -6.82
N GLY A 645 -9.93 36.50 -6.57
CA GLY A 645 -11.14 36.97 -7.24
C GLY A 645 -11.48 36.26 -8.56
N TYR A 646 -10.76 35.19 -8.93
CA TYR A 646 -11.08 34.39 -10.10
C TYR A 646 -12.21 33.40 -9.77
N ALA A 647 -13.18 33.24 -10.68
CA ALA A 647 -14.24 32.26 -10.50
C ALA A 647 -13.67 30.84 -10.42
N LEU A 648 -14.23 30.00 -9.53
CA LEU A 648 -13.80 28.61 -9.38
C LEU A 648 -13.92 27.80 -10.68
N SER A 649 -14.90 28.10 -11.53
CA SER A 649 -15.04 27.48 -12.86
C SER A 649 -13.83 27.80 -13.74
N THR A 650 -13.43 29.07 -13.83
CA THR A 650 -12.26 29.52 -14.59
C THR A 650 -10.97 28.88 -14.07
N ALA A 651 -10.79 28.82 -12.75
CA ALA A 651 -9.61 28.19 -12.14
C ALA A 651 -9.56 26.66 -12.39
N ARG A 652 -10.72 25.99 -12.43
CA ARG A 652 -10.80 24.55 -12.76
C ARG A 652 -10.57 24.29 -14.25
N GLU A 653 -11.08 25.15 -15.10
CA GLU A 653 -10.91 25.05 -16.56
C GLU A 653 -9.46 25.25 -16.97
N SER A 654 -8.72 26.14 -16.29
CA SER A 654 -7.29 26.40 -16.56
C SER A 654 -6.34 25.32 -16.06
N CYS A 655 -6.81 24.36 -15.24
CA CYS A 655 -6.01 23.20 -14.86
C CYS A 655 -5.68 22.39 -16.11
N PRO A 656 -4.40 22.13 -16.44
CA PRO A 656 -4.02 21.44 -17.67
C PRO A 656 -4.02 19.91 -17.52
N TRP A 657 -4.30 19.39 -16.32
CA TRP A 657 -4.13 17.97 -16.01
C TRP A 657 -5.44 17.21 -15.91
N PHE A 658 -5.39 15.95 -16.33
CA PHE A 658 -6.38 14.95 -15.99
C PHE A 658 -5.72 13.80 -15.24
N PHE A 659 -6.16 13.61 -13.99
CA PHE A 659 -5.65 12.61 -13.05
C PHE A 659 -6.73 11.56 -12.74
N PRO A 660 -6.88 10.52 -13.59
CA PRO A 660 -7.86 9.47 -13.39
C PRO A 660 -7.45 8.50 -12.28
N SER A 661 -8.45 7.80 -11.71
CA SER A 661 -8.18 6.61 -10.90
C SER A 661 -7.79 5.42 -11.79
N ASP A 662 -7.12 4.45 -11.21
CA ASP A 662 -6.90 3.11 -11.77
C ASP A 662 -8.21 2.45 -12.25
N THR A 663 -9.29 2.58 -11.49
CA THR A 663 -10.63 2.08 -11.85
C THR A 663 -11.20 2.74 -13.09
N TRP A 664 -11.04 4.07 -13.24
CA TRP A 664 -11.48 4.78 -14.43
C TRP A 664 -10.66 4.36 -15.65
N MET A 665 -9.33 4.29 -15.48
CA MET A 665 -8.41 3.94 -16.56
C MET A 665 -8.62 2.50 -17.05
N THR A 666 -8.74 1.55 -16.12
CA THR A 666 -9.03 0.14 -16.43
C THR A 666 -10.30 0.01 -17.26
N ARG A 667 -11.38 0.70 -16.87
CA ARG A 667 -12.64 0.68 -17.62
C ARG A 667 -12.50 1.27 -19.01
N GLN A 668 -11.72 2.33 -19.20
CA GLN A 668 -11.52 2.92 -20.53
C GLN A 668 -10.69 2.03 -21.45
N LEU A 669 -9.63 1.41 -20.93
CA LEU A 669 -8.82 0.45 -21.67
C LEU A 669 -9.68 -0.76 -22.10
N GLN A 670 -10.46 -1.33 -21.17
CA GLN A 670 -11.39 -2.43 -21.47
C GLN A 670 -12.48 -2.03 -22.46
N LYS A 671 -13.08 -0.83 -22.32
CA LYS A 671 -14.07 -0.29 -23.27
C LYS A 671 -13.50 -0.18 -24.69
N THR A 672 -12.21 0.13 -24.81
CA THR A 672 -11.52 0.25 -26.10
C THR A 672 -11.23 -1.12 -26.72
N GLY A 673 -11.19 -2.19 -25.92
CA GLY A 673 -10.95 -3.57 -26.38
C GLY A 673 -9.61 -4.15 -25.89
N PHE A 674 -8.90 -3.49 -24.98
CA PHE A 674 -7.70 -4.03 -24.36
C PHE A 674 -8.02 -5.06 -23.27
N GLU A 675 -7.19 -6.10 -23.19
CA GLU A 675 -7.04 -6.91 -21.99
C GLU A 675 -6.09 -6.21 -21.02
N VAL A 676 -6.60 -5.74 -19.89
CA VAL A 676 -5.79 -5.01 -18.90
C VAL A 676 -5.07 -6.01 -18.00
N GLU A 677 -3.77 -6.18 -18.21
CA GLU A 677 -2.93 -7.06 -17.38
C GLU A 677 -2.62 -6.44 -16.03
N LYS A 678 -2.42 -5.11 -16.02
CA LYS A 678 -2.08 -4.36 -14.82
C LYS A 678 -2.53 -2.90 -14.94
N CYS A 679 -3.10 -2.34 -13.87
CA CYS A 679 -3.34 -0.91 -13.73
C CYS A 679 -3.28 -0.57 -12.23
N GLU A 680 -2.37 0.30 -11.80
CA GLU A 680 -2.15 0.59 -10.38
C GLU A 680 -1.76 2.05 -10.13
N LEU A 681 -2.11 2.56 -8.94
CA LEU A 681 -1.65 3.84 -8.42
C LEU A 681 -0.51 3.62 -7.42
N GLU A 682 0.54 4.43 -7.53
CA GLU A 682 1.68 4.43 -6.61
C GLU A 682 1.90 5.83 -6.05
N TYR A 683 1.95 5.95 -4.72
CA TYR A 683 2.40 7.17 -4.07
C TYR A 683 3.93 7.27 -4.14
N ARG A 684 4.45 8.34 -4.75
CA ARG A 684 5.88 8.55 -5.00
C ARG A 684 6.28 9.99 -4.62
N PRO A 685 6.36 10.33 -3.32
CA PRO A 685 6.79 11.66 -2.90
C PRO A 685 8.17 11.95 -3.49
N THR A 686 8.31 13.09 -4.16
CA THR A 686 9.54 13.44 -4.89
C THR A 686 10.09 14.74 -4.34
N LYS A 687 11.38 14.72 -3.97
CA LYS A 687 12.09 15.91 -3.49
C LYS A 687 12.19 16.95 -4.61
N CYS A 688 11.87 18.20 -4.31
CA CYS A 688 12.08 19.32 -5.23
C CYS A 688 13.57 19.45 -5.59
N THR A 689 13.87 19.90 -6.81
CA THR A 689 15.25 20.25 -7.16
C THR A 689 15.72 21.44 -6.34
N PRO A 690 17.04 21.57 -6.05
CA PRO A 690 17.56 22.76 -5.40
C PRO A 690 17.22 24.04 -6.19
N LYS A 691 16.99 25.14 -5.49
CA LYS A 691 16.79 26.45 -6.11
C LYS A 691 18.11 26.90 -6.75
N SER A 692 18.07 27.16 -8.04
CA SER A 692 19.21 27.65 -8.82
C SER A 692 19.32 29.17 -8.73
N ALA A 693 20.52 29.70 -8.99
CA ALA A 693 20.83 31.13 -8.86
C ALA A 693 20.01 32.03 -9.82
N ASP A 694 19.51 31.47 -10.92
CA ASP A 694 18.62 32.13 -11.89
C ASP A 694 17.13 32.06 -11.50
N GLY A 695 16.80 31.51 -10.32
CA GLY A 695 15.42 31.33 -9.86
C GLY A 695 14.73 30.09 -10.44
N SER A 696 15.40 29.29 -11.27
CA SER A 696 14.88 28.00 -11.74
C SER A 696 15.05 26.89 -10.69
N GLY A 697 14.18 25.87 -10.70
CA GLY A 697 14.16 24.81 -9.68
C GLY A 697 13.46 25.21 -8.36
N GLY A 698 13.46 24.30 -7.39
CA GLY A 698 12.69 24.47 -6.15
C GLY A 698 11.18 24.41 -6.37
N LEU A 699 10.41 24.64 -5.29
CA LEU A 699 8.94 24.68 -5.33
C LEU A 699 8.42 25.77 -6.28
N GLU A 700 9.01 26.96 -6.22
CA GLU A 700 8.62 28.11 -7.03
C GLU A 700 8.82 27.84 -8.53
N GLY A 701 9.99 27.35 -8.92
CA GLY A 701 10.27 26.99 -10.31
C GLY A 701 9.37 25.87 -10.80
N TRP A 702 9.04 24.91 -9.93
CA TRP A 702 8.08 23.86 -10.25
C TRP A 702 6.68 24.42 -10.55
N ILE A 703 6.17 25.33 -9.70
CA ILE A 703 4.85 25.95 -9.88
C ILE A 703 4.82 26.78 -11.16
N LYS A 704 5.86 27.58 -11.42
CA LYS A 704 5.97 28.40 -12.63
C LYS A 704 5.98 27.57 -13.91
N LEU A 705 6.64 26.42 -13.90
CA LEU A 705 6.72 25.53 -15.07
C LEU A 705 5.45 24.69 -15.24
N MET A 706 5.13 23.86 -14.24
CA MET A 706 4.05 22.88 -14.35
C MET A 706 2.67 23.55 -14.26
N GLY A 707 2.54 24.60 -13.45
CA GLY A 707 1.31 25.37 -13.28
C GLY A 707 1.12 26.50 -14.29
N ALA A 708 1.97 26.61 -15.32
CA ALA A 708 1.98 27.76 -16.25
C ALA A 708 0.60 28.04 -16.90
N GLU A 709 -0.16 27.01 -17.26
CA GLU A 709 -1.51 27.17 -17.81
C GLU A 709 -2.51 27.70 -16.77
N MET A 710 -2.44 27.21 -15.54
CA MET A 710 -3.27 27.71 -14.44
C MET A 710 -2.96 29.18 -14.12
N LEU A 711 -1.69 29.56 -14.15
CA LEU A 711 -1.23 30.93 -13.93
C LEU A 711 -1.54 31.88 -15.10
N SER A 712 -1.82 31.34 -16.30
CA SER A 712 -2.09 32.15 -17.48
C SER A 712 -3.40 32.96 -17.40
N VAL A 713 -4.35 32.52 -16.56
CA VAL A 713 -5.58 33.27 -16.26
C VAL A 713 -5.31 34.52 -15.42
N VAL A 714 -4.15 34.57 -14.76
CA VAL A 714 -3.75 35.70 -13.93
C VAL A 714 -3.12 36.77 -14.82
N GLU A 715 -3.51 38.01 -14.59
CA GLU A 715 -2.87 39.19 -15.18
C GLU A 715 -1.35 39.15 -14.94
N GLU A 716 -0.56 39.42 -15.99
CA GLU A 716 0.90 39.26 -15.95
C GLU A 716 1.56 40.01 -14.78
N SER A 717 1.07 41.21 -14.46
CA SER A 717 1.51 42.05 -13.35
C SER A 717 1.32 41.41 -11.96
N LYS A 718 0.42 40.43 -11.82
CA LYS A 718 0.06 39.78 -10.55
C LYS A 718 0.54 38.34 -10.43
N ARG A 719 1.11 37.76 -11.50
CA ARG A 719 1.53 36.35 -11.53
C ARG A 719 2.57 36.02 -10.47
N GLU A 720 3.58 36.87 -10.32
CA GLU A 720 4.63 36.69 -9.31
C GLU A 720 4.07 36.71 -7.90
N ASP A 721 3.11 37.61 -7.61
CA ASP A 721 2.47 37.67 -6.31
C ASP A 721 1.62 36.43 -6.02
N VAL A 722 0.87 35.94 -7.02
CA VAL A 722 0.09 34.70 -6.90
C VAL A 722 1.01 33.49 -6.67
N VAL A 723 2.13 33.39 -7.40
CA VAL A 723 3.10 32.30 -7.19
C VAL A 723 3.68 32.33 -5.79
N ARG A 724 4.01 33.53 -5.27
CA ARG A 724 4.49 33.72 -3.91
C ARG A 724 3.46 33.25 -2.88
N GLN A 725 2.20 33.67 -3.00
CA GLN A 725 1.11 33.22 -2.11
C GLN A 725 0.94 31.69 -2.13
N VAL A 726 1.06 31.05 -3.31
CA VAL A 726 1.02 29.58 -3.41
C VAL A 726 2.20 28.95 -2.68
N CYS A 727 3.40 29.49 -2.84
CA CYS A 727 4.60 29.00 -2.15
C CYS A 727 4.48 29.15 -0.63
N ASP A 728 4.02 30.30 -0.14
CA ASP A 728 3.87 30.58 1.30
C ASP A 728 2.89 29.59 1.97
N VAL A 729 1.77 29.28 1.31
CA VAL A 729 0.81 28.29 1.82
C VAL A 729 1.43 26.88 1.83
N LEU A 730 2.14 26.52 0.76
CA LEU A 730 2.74 25.20 0.62
C LEU A 730 3.96 25.00 1.50
N GLU A 731 4.67 26.06 1.91
CA GLU A 731 5.89 25.98 2.71
C GLU A 731 5.68 25.12 3.96
N THR A 732 4.57 25.29 4.67
CA THR A 732 4.22 24.49 5.86
C THR A 732 3.79 23.05 5.55
N VAL A 733 3.36 22.77 4.32
CA VAL A 733 2.76 21.49 3.91
C VAL A 733 3.79 20.56 3.28
N VAL A 734 4.71 21.11 2.50
CA VAL A 734 5.66 20.31 1.70
C VAL A 734 7.08 20.29 2.28
N THR A 735 7.38 21.14 3.27
CA THR A 735 8.72 21.25 3.88
C THR A 735 8.83 20.36 5.11
N ARG A 736 9.91 19.59 5.18
CA ARG A 736 10.27 18.83 6.38
C ARG A 736 10.97 19.74 7.39
N GLU A 737 10.53 19.69 8.65
CA GLU A 737 11.10 20.52 9.72
C GLU A 737 12.55 20.13 10.05
N GLU A 738 12.91 18.87 9.81
CA GLU A 738 14.20 18.30 10.21
C GLU A 738 15.36 18.79 9.34
N ASP A 739 15.13 18.97 8.03
CA ASP A 739 16.19 19.29 7.06
C ASP A 739 15.82 20.42 6.08
N GLY A 740 14.63 21.02 6.22
CA GLY A 740 14.14 22.08 5.33
C GLY A 740 13.87 21.63 3.89
N SER A 741 13.90 20.32 3.60
CA SER A 741 13.71 19.83 2.25
C SER A 741 12.23 19.76 1.87
N GLN A 742 11.94 20.09 0.61
CA GLN A 742 10.58 20.16 0.09
C GLN A 742 10.24 18.92 -0.74
N TYR A 743 9.10 18.28 -0.48
CA TYR A 743 8.61 17.09 -1.19
C TYR A 743 7.22 17.30 -1.77
N LEU A 744 7.06 17.03 -3.06
CA LEU A 744 5.77 17.03 -3.73
C LEU A 744 5.14 15.64 -3.70
N ASN A 745 3.84 15.60 -3.37
CA ASN A 745 3.05 14.38 -3.21
C ASN A 745 2.62 13.82 -4.59
N TYR A 746 3.56 13.32 -5.38
CA TYR A 746 3.21 12.69 -6.65
C TYR A 746 2.50 11.35 -6.43
N VAL A 747 1.47 11.12 -7.24
CA VAL A 747 0.82 9.82 -7.40
C VAL A 747 0.93 9.44 -8.86
N ARG A 748 1.52 8.29 -9.13
CA ARG A 748 1.74 7.77 -10.49
C ARG A 748 0.75 6.66 -10.79
N LEU A 749 0.03 6.80 -11.90
CA LEU A 749 -0.81 5.75 -12.47
C LEU A 749 0.01 5.02 -13.53
N ARG A 750 0.18 3.70 -13.36
CA ARG A 750 0.85 2.83 -14.33
C ARG A 750 -0.12 1.80 -14.88
N ALA A 751 0.00 1.45 -16.16
CA ALA A 751 -0.75 0.33 -16.72
C ALA A 751 0.02 -0.45 -17.78
N VAL A 752 -0.36 -1.72 -17.92
CA VAL A 752 0.02 -2.63 -19.00
C VAL A 752 -1.27 -3.22 -19.56
N ALA A 753 -1.51 -3.03 -20.85
CA ALA A 753 -2.72 -3.43 -21.53
C ALA A 753 -2.39 -4.10 -22.86
N ARG A 754 -2.93 -5.29 -23.12
CA ARG A 754 -2.67 -6.07 -24.33
C ARG A 754 -3.81 -5.92 -25.31
N LYS A 755 -3.49 -5.77 -26.59
CA LYS A 755 -4.47 -5.85 -27.67
C LYS A 755 -4.87 -7.31 -27.86
N ALA A 756 -6.15 -7.60 -27.61
CA ALA A 756 -6.75 -8.94 -27.76
C ALA A 756 -6.65 -9.49 -29.18
#